data_AF-A0A936B3Y6-F1
#
_entry.id   AF-A0A936B3Y6-F1
#
_cell.length_a   1.000
_cell.length_b   1.000
_cell.length_c   1.000
_cell.angle_alpha   90.00
_cell.angle_beta   90.00
_cell.angle_gamma   90.00
#
_symmetry.space_group_name_H-M   'P 1'
#
loop_
_entity.id
_entity.type
_entity.pdbx_description
1 polymer ?
#
loop_
_entity_poly.entity_id
_entity_poly.type
_entity_poly.pdbx_seq_one_letter_code
_entity_poly.pdbx_strand_id
1 'polypeptide(L)'
;MKSIFGIFCFTVLSGFLSPAFATIPEEIKWSLNCTRPTAEYDVKVNNVRLTIRNAGGIKTNSYYFSNFPQNIKVPAIENIGLWIGGKDRSGNIKLSAFTNEAYAFDYSSGPLHPDFGNTSNEECQKWNKIFTVNKQEISQHITNFRAAEEKQIPYDCSTIPDGVKFWPGVGNPFWEKKYGWDLPDQPLAFFFDADHNGFYNPCLGDYPMNPESNCGLFDLNDILNQIPAEMSFYIINDAGSYHTLTGPANIGMEIHVYTFLFNSNDEINNMSFMSYKTYHRGFEDLHESFIGIYVNPALGCPYDNYIGYDKNRRMGFIYNNQEVDGFGINKYYEKAYPEKIPTLGIDVLETPFTQKKIKRDEDGNIIYDNFGNKVFEDLLIGEIGEVIDKSQIHSFMYYNDCSVGAPNPNTCTPNRGNEIDFYNYLNGLWLDGTPLTKGDLGYNPGSEDQTFFAFPDNPSNNNKWSMCTANFPKVNTVRFVLSVGKIFMPPGWSGDISIGISSGFEDKLPCPDLSSLYFADDKAQQLFDNCFILSEVSSSSDIEDDFISSIYPNPFSLNSSNQCFVTSSSELKSVKIFDLFGNFVYKSEGLLKTTSSNNNNQFTYELGTKNINILSGLYFIVLEDKNYNSVIKKWLVN
;
A
#
# COMPACT_ATOMS: atom_id res chain seq x y z
N MET A 1 -75.23 32.28 -31.28
CA MET A 1 -74.61 32.67 -29.99
C MET A 1 -74.19 31.40 -29.26
N LYS A 2 -72.92 31.34 -28.80
CA LYS A 2 -72.27 30.53 -27.73
C LYS A 2 -73.00 29.27 -27.20
N SER A 3 -72.42 28.12 -26.83
CA SER A 3 -71.07 27.53 -26.74
C SER A 3 -71.33 26.10 -26.16
N ILE A 4 -71.18 24.99 -26.92
CA ILE A 4 -70.10 23.97 -26.89
C ILE A 4 -69.71 23.45 -25.49
N PHE A 5 -69.72 22.15 -25.14
CA PHE A 5 -70.16 20.90 -25.78
C PHE A 5 -70.35 19.82 -24.68
N GLY A 6 -71.36 18.95 -24.83
CA GLY A 6 -71.72 17.90 -23.88
C GLY A 6 -71.05 16.54 -24.15
N ILE A 7 -70.80 15.83 -23.05
CA ILE A 7 -70.39 14.42 -22.93
C ILE A 7 -71.63 13.52 -23.05
N PHE A 8 -71.54 12.35 -23.71
CA PHE A 8 -72.20 11.05 -23.41
C PHE A 8 -71.91 10.09 -24.60
N CYS A 9 -71.04 9.08 -24.45
CA CYS A 9 -71.23 7.69 -23.96
C CYS A 9 -71.71 6.69 -25.04
N PHE A 10 -71.00 5.57 -25.25
CA PHE A 10 -71.49 4.18 -25.02
C PHE A 10 -70.46 3.08 -25.42
N THR A 11 -70.08 2.27 -24.41
CA THR A 11 -69.76 0.81 -24.34
C THR A 11 -68.97 0.04 -25.41
N VAL A 12 -67.98 -0.79 -24.96
CA VAL A 12 -67.84 -2.23 -25.31
C VAL A 12 -67.22 -3.02 -24.13
N LEU A 13 -67.65 -4.28 -24.00
CA LEU A 13 -67.38 -5.33 -23.00
C LEU A 13 -65.92 -5.82 -22.84
N SER A 14 -65.73 -6.48 -21.70
CA SER A 14 -64.57 -7.14 -21.07
C SER A 14 -63.81 -8.24 -21.84
N GLY A 15 -62.49 -8.31 -21.60
CA GLY A 15 -61.64 -9.48 -21.82
C GLY A 15 -60.36 -9.39 -20.96
N PHE A 16 -60.15 -10.39 -20.09
CA PHE A 16 -59.03 -10.51 -19.15
C PHE A 16 -57.68 -10.68 -19.86
N LEU A 17 -56.70 -9.84 -19.53
CA LEU A 17 -55.27 -10.15 -19.57
C LEU A 17 -54.65 -9.52 -18.31
N SER A 18 -54.30 -10.37 -17.34
CA SER A 18 -53.53 -9.94 -16.17
C SER A 18 -52.11 -9.58 -16.64
N PRO A 19 -51.56 -8.40 -16.32
CA PRO A 19 -50.12 -8.24 -16.44
C PRO A 19 -49.49 -9.19 -15.43
N ALA A 20 -48.51 -9.97 -15.88
CA ALA A 20 -47.66 -10.73 -15.00
C ALA A 20 -47.00 -9.73 -14.03
N PHE A 21 -47.39 -9.79 -12.76
CA PHE A 21 -46.61 -9.17 -11.71
C PHE A 21 -45.24 -9.83 -11.75
N ALA A 22 -44.21 -9.06 -12.08
CA ALA A 22 -42.86 -9.42 -11.74
C ALA A 22 -42.86 -9.74 -10.24
N THR A 23 -42.52 -10.98 -9.90
CA THR A 23 -42.21 -11.37 -8.54
C THR A 23 -41.10 -10.45 -8.05
N ILE A 24 -41.42 -9.64 -7.04
CA ILE A 24 -40.44 -8.87 -6.26
C ILE A 24 -39.41 -9.90 -5.79
N PRO A 25 -38.09 -9.71 -6.01
CA PRO A 25 -37.08 -10.57 -5.42
C PRO A 25 -37.32 -10.65 -3.92
N GLU A 26 -37.14 -11.84 -3.34
CA GLU A 26 -37.17 -12.06 -1.90
C GLU A 26 -36.47 -10.88 -1.19
N GLU A 27 -37.15 -10.21 -0.26
CA GLU A 27 -36.57 -9.10 0.51
C GLU A 27 -35.26 -9.57 1.13
N ILE A 28 -34.12 -9.12 0.59
CA ILE A 28 -32.84 -9.29 1.27
C ILE A 28 -32.99 -8.54 2.59
N LYS A 29 -33.09 -9.28 3.70
CA LYS A 29 -33.09 -8.72 5.03
C LYS A 29 -31.67 -8.26 5.35
N TRP A 30 -31.39 -7.00 5.05
CA TRP A 30 -30.20 -6.31 5.50
C TRP A 30 -30.24 -6.18 7.02
N SER A 31 -29.49 -7.03 7.72
CA SER A 31 -29.35 -6.98 9.18
C SER A 31 -27.88 -6.86 9.54
N LEU A 32 -27.56 -5.99 10.51
CA LEU A 32 -26.23 -5.84 11.11
C LEU A 32 -25.89 -7.04 12.01
N ASN A 33 -25.75 -8.22 11.42
CA ASN A 33 -25.57 -9.49 12.12
C ASN A 33 -24.46 -10.37 11.53
N CYS A 34 -23.57 -9.82 10.70
CA CYS A 34 -22.37 -10.55 10.30
C CYS A 34 -21.59 -10.98 11.54
N THR A 35 -21.14 -12.23 11.53
CA THR A 35 -20.23 -12.74 12.57
C THR A 35 -18.81 -12.28 12.29
N ARG A 36 -17.97 -12.27 13.34
CA ARG A 36 -16.54 -12.01 13.21
C ARG A 36 -15.92 -12.89 12.11
N PRO A 37 -15.12 -12.32 11.19
CA PRO A 37 -14.39 -13.11 10.20
C PRO A 37 -13.39 -14.08 10.86
N THR A 38 -13.17 -15.22 10.22
CA THR A 38 -12.37 -16.33 10.79
C THR A 38 -11.39 -16.93 9.80
N ALA A 39 -11.33 -16.44 8.56
CA ALA A 39 -10.38 -16.97 7.59
C ALA A 39 -8.97 -16.54 7.98
N GLU A 40 -8.09 -17.52 8.04
CA GLU A 40 -6.67 -17.36 8.31
C GLU A 40 -5.88 -17.97 7.16
N TYR A 41 -4.75 -17.36 6.82
CA TYR A 41 -3.82 -17.90 5.84
C TYR A 41 -2.39 -17.64 6.29
N ASP A 42 -1.61 -18.72 6.43
CA ASP A 42 -0.22 -18.68 6.82
C ASP A 42 0.68 -18.53 5.58
N VAL A 43 1.26 -17.36 5.42
CA VAL A 43 2.22 -17.09 4.35
C VAL A 43 3.59 -17.59 4.76
N LYS A 44 4.23 -18.38 3.87
CA LYS A 44 5.57 -18.93 4.11
C LYS A 44 6.52 -18.70 2.94
N VAL A 45 6.88 -17.44 2.76
CA VAL A 45 7.75 -16.99 1.66
C VAL A 45 9.00 -16.33 2.22
N ASN A 46 10.16 -16.63 1.64
CA ASN A 46 11.45 -16.09 2.07
C ASN A 46 11.77 -16.26 3.56
N ASN A 47 12.18 -15.17 4.20
CA ASN A 47 12.48 -15.02 5.61
C ASN A 47 11.31 -14.46 6.41
N VAL A 48 10.13 -14.33 5.79
CA VAL A 48 8.94 -13.78 6.43
C VAL A 48 7.93 -14.91 6.66
N ARG A 49 7.42 -15.05 7.89
CA ARG A 49 6.18 -15.81 8.13
C ARG A 49 5.17 -14.92 8.81
N LEU A 50 4.01 -14.80 8.19
CA LEU A 50 2.91 -14.02 8.72
C LEU A 50 1.61 -14.79 8.56
N THR A 51 0.65 -14.42 9.38
CA THR A 51 -0.70 -14.96 9.32
C THR A 51 -1.63 -13.83 9.01
N ILE A 52 -2.24 -13.94 7.85
CA ILE A 52 -3.24 -13.01 7.38
C ILE A 52 -4.57 -13.41 7.99
N ARG A 53 -5.30 -12.45 8.54
CA ARG A 53 -6.66 -12.61 9.01
C ARG A 53 -7.57 -11.68 8.24
N ASN A 54 -8.68 -12.21 7.74
CA ASN A 54 -9.65 -11.40 7.01
C ASN A 54 -10.59 -10.59 7.94
N ALA A 55 -10.10 -10.20 9.12
CA ALA A 55 -10.80 -9.34 10.08
C ALA A 55 -10.13 -7.95 10.21
N GLY A 56 -9.30 -7.56 9.24
CA GLY A 56 -8.68 -6.24 9.19
C GLY A 56 -7.30 -6.14 9.82
N GLY A 57 -6.60 -7.27 10.00
CA GLY A 57 -5.21 -7.23 10.45
C GLY A 57 -4.38 -8.46 10.11
N ILE A 58 -3.08 -8.29 10.28
CA ILE A 58 -2.08 -9.36 10.19
C ILE A 58 -1.49 -9.58 11.58
N LYS A 59 -1.18 -10.82 11.87
CA LYS A 59 -0.32 -11.20 12.98
C LYS A 59 0.96 -11.81 12.42
N THR A 60 2.13 -11.41 12.94
CA THR A 60 3.33 -12.19 12.67
C THR A 60 3.30 -13.40 13.61
N ASN A 61 3.14 -14.58 13.04
CA ASN A 61 3.25 -15.81 13.82
C ASN A 61 4.73 -16.12 14.12
N SER A 62 5.63 -15.74 13.22
CA SER A 62 7.09 -15.77 13.41
C SER A 62 7.80 -14.99 12.30
N TYR A 63 8.69 -14.05 12.58
CA TYR A 63 9.68 -13.71 11.54
C TYR A 63 10.78 -14.77 11.58
N TYR A 64 10.74 -15.73 10.63
CA TYR A 64 11.86 -16.64 10.43
C TYR A 64 12.87 -15.99 9.51
N PHE A 65 13.69 -15.09 10.05
CA PHE A 65 14.96 -14.79 9.40
C PHE A 65 15.71 -16.11 9.23
N SER A 66 16.19 -16.41 8.02
CA SER A 66 16.71 -17.70 7.53
C SER A 66 17.72 -18.43 8.43
N ASN A 67 18.17 -17.83 9.52
CA ASN A 67 19.19 -18.35 10.42
C ASN A 67 18.61 -19.02 11.68
N PHE A 68 17.29 -18.99 11.92
CA PHE A 68 16.70 -19.65 13.09
C PHE A 68 16.26 -21.10 12.82
N PRO A 69 16.46 -22.04 13.76
CA PRO A 69 15.94 -23.39 13.63
C PRO A 69 14.42 -23.37 13.37
N GLN A 70 13.95 -24.18 12.41
CA GLN A 70 12.55 -24.20 11.94
C GLN A 70 11.47 -24.40 13.04
N ASN A 71 11.88 -24.78 14.26
CA ASN A 71 10.98 -25.14 15.35
C ASN A 71 10.70 -24.01 16.35
N ILE A 72 11.37 -22.85 16.27
CA ILE A 72 11.16 -21.73 17.22
C ILE A 72 10.25 -20.68 16.58
N LYS A 73 9.13 -20.34 17.26
CA LYS A 73 8.16 -19.34 16.79
C LYS A 73 8.23 -18.05 17.61
N VAL A 74 9.02 -17.08 17.15
CA VAL A 74 9.18 -15.77 17.79
C VAL A 74 8.51 -14.68 16.94
N PRO A 75 7.46 -14.00 17.44
CA PRO A 75 6.80 -12.92 16.72
C PRO A 75 7.74 -11.71 16.58
N ALA A 76 7.41 -10.81 15.66
CA ALA A 76 8.05 -9.51 15.51
C ALA A 76 7.02 -8.37 15.71
N ILE A 77 5.78 -8.62 15.27
CA ILE A 77 4.58 -7.81 15.49
C ILE A 77 3.45 -8.75 15.94
N GLU A 78 2.84 -8.48 17.09
CA GLU A 78 1.73 -9.29 17.60
C GLU A 78 0.46 -9.04 16.79
N ASN A 79 0.19 -7.79 16.41
CA ASN A 79 -0.93 -7.39 15.53
C ASN A 79 -0.59 -6.10 14.76
N ILE A 80 -0.97 -6.02 13.50
CA ILE A 80 -1.01 -4.78 12.69
C ILE A 80 -2.37 -4.72 11.99
N GLY A 81 -2.96 -3.53 11.85
CA GLY A 81 -4.23 -3.36 11.14
C GLY A 81 -4.63 -1.90 10.97
N LEU A 82 -5.84 -1.69 10.44
CA LEU A 82 -6.32 -0.35 10.07
C LEU A 82 -7.30 0.25 11.07
N TRP A 83 -7.10 1.53 11.36
CA TRP A 83 -8.07 2.41 11.99
C TRP A 83 -8.49 3.46 10.98
N ILE A 84 -9.79 3.68 10.81
CA ILE A 84 -10.32 4.73 9.94
C ILE A 84 -11.36 5.49 10.74
N GLY A 85 -11.28 6.81 10.76
CA GLY A 85 -12.26 7.62 11.47
C GLY A 85 -12.32 9.05 10.96
N GLY A 86 -13.48 9.66 11.10
CA GLY A 86 -13.76 11.03 10.68
C GLY A 86 -14.98 11.58 11.39
N LYS A 87 -15.32 12.83 11.10
CA LYS A 87 -16.51 13.49 11.64
C LYS A 87 -17.55 13.72 10.55
N ASP A 88 -18.80 13.43 10.86
CA ASP A 88 -19.91 13.85 10.01
C ASP A 88 -20.10 15.39 10.04
N ARG A 89 -21.02 15.90 9.23
CA ARG A 89 -21.34 17.35 9.18
C ARG A 89 -21.87 17.92 10.51
N SER A 90 -22.37 17.09 11.41
CA SER A 90 -22.84 17.49 12.74
C SER A 90 -21.72 17.44 13.79
N GLY A 91 -20.53 16.97 13.41
CA GLY A 91 -19.38 16.81 14.30
C GLY A 91 -19.35 15.49 15.06
N ASN A 92 -20.26 14.55 14.78
CA ASN A 92 -20.24 13.22 15.40
C ASN A 92 -19.12 12.38 14.78
N ILE A 93 -18.44 11.58 15.61
CA ILE A 93 -17.37 10.70 15.17
C ILE A 93 -17.98 9.41 14.59
N LYS A 94 -17.47 9.00 13.42
CA LYS A 94 -17.66 7.67 12.85
C LYS A 94 -16.30 7.02 12.71
N LEU A 95 -16.13 5.82 13.24
CA LEU A 95 -14.80 5.21 13.39
C LEU A 95 -14.87 3.69 13.45
N SER A 96 -14.04 3.02 12.64
CA SER A 96 -13.80 1.58 12.69
C SER A 96 -12.33 1.31 13.01
N ALA A 97 -12.05 0.34 13.89
CA ALA A 97 -10.68 0.03 14.27
C ALA A 97 -10.40 -1.48 14.35
N PHE A 98 -9.11 -1.79 14.38
CA PHE A 98 -8.58 -3.12 14.63
C PHE A 98 -7.53 -3.06 15.73
N THR A 99 -7.65 -3.88 16.78
CA THR A 99 -6.62 -3.93 17.86
C THR A 99 -6.15 -5.36 18.12
N ASN A 100 -7.09 -6.18 18.60
CA ASN A 100 -7.00 -7.62 18.68
C ASN A 100 -8.44 -8.14 18.54
N GLU A 101 -8.58 -9.32 17.96
CA GLU A 101 -9.92 -9.78 17.58
C GLU A 101 -10.62 -10.57 18.70
N ALA A 102 -9.94 -10.86 19.81
CA ALA A 102 -10.37 -11.88 20.77
C ALA A 102 -11.70 -11.57 21.47
N TYR A 103 -12.07 -10.29 21.60
CA TYR A 103 -13.21 -9.88 22.43
C TYR A 103 -14.13 -8.83 21.78
N ALA A 104 -13.69 -8.18 20.71
CA ALA A 104 -14.37 -7.09 20.03
C ALA A 104 -13.89 -6.98 18.58
N PHE A 105 -14.75 -6.50 17.69
CA PHE A 105 -14.45 -6.28 16.28
C PHE A 105 -15.39 -5.24 15.70
N ASP A 106 -14.91 -4.52 14.68
CA ASP A 106 -15.69 -3.57 13.88
C ASP A 106 -15.76 -3.99 12.40
N TYR A 107 -14.77 -4.75 11.92
CA TYR A 107 -14.74 -5.23 10.54
C TYR A 107 -15.43 -6.59 10.36
N SER A 108 -16.25 -6.68 9.31
CA SER A 108 -16.88 -7.88 8.77
C SER A 108 -16.25 -8.25 7.43
N SER A 109 -16.43 -9.49 6.98
CA SER A 109 -15.88 -9.97 5.70
C SER A 109 -16.76 -9.61 4.52
N GLY A 110 -16.14 -9.43 3.36
CA GLY A 110 -16.83 -9.21 2.08
C GLY A 110 -17.10 -7.76 1.74
N PRO A 111 -17.57 -7.51 0.51
CA PRO A 111 -17.86 -6.17 0.03
C PRO A 111 -19.21 -5.67 0.58
N LEU A 112 -19.40 -4.37 0.46
CA LEU A 112 -20.69 -3.72 0.63
C LEU A 112 -21.41 -3.65 -0.72
N HIS A 113 -22.72 -3.53 -0.69
CA HIS A 113 -23.50 -3.25 -1.89
C HIS A 113 -23.16 -1.84 -2.39
N PRO A 114 -22.78 -1.65 -3.67
CA PRO A 114 -22.27 -0.38 -4.18
C PRO A 114 -23.26 0.78 -4.01
N ASP A 115 -24.55 0.51 -4.17
CA ASP A 115 -25.61 1.54 -4.06
C ASP A 115 -26.19 1.72 -2.64
N PHE A 116 -26.03 0.73 -1.75
CA PHE A 116 -26.71 0.72 -0.44
C PHE A 116 -25.76 0.81 0.76
N GLY A 117 -24.46 0.61 0.56
CA GLY A 117 -23.46 0.70 1.63
C GLY A 117 -23.65 -0.33 2.75
N ASN A 118 -24.33 -1.44 2.48
CA ASN A 118 -24.67 -2.48 3.45
C ASN A 118 -24.31 -3.87 2.93
N THR A 119 -24.39 -4.87 3.80
CA THR A 119 -24.18 -6.28 3.43
C THR A 119 -25.10 -7.18 4.26
N SER A 120 -25.12 -8.48 3.96
CA SER A 120 -25.90 -9.48 4.68
C SER A 120 -24.99 -10.52 5.34
N ASN A 121 -25.47 -11.21 6.38
CA ASN A 121 -24.69 -12.29 6.98
C ASN A 121 -24.37 -13.43 5.98
N GLU A 122 -25.24 -13.67 5.00
CA GLU A 122 -24.96 -14.66 3.94
C GLU A 122 -23.77 -14.22 3.08
N GLU A 123 -23.75 -12.96 2.64
CA GLU A 123 -22.63 -12.40 1.88
C GLU A 123 -21.33 -12.40 2.70
N CYS A 124 -21.40 -11.99 3.96
CA CYS A 124 -20.26 -12.07 4.88
C CYS A 124 -19.70 -13.50 4.98
N GLN A 125 -20.55 -14.52 5.05
CA GLN A 125 -20.12 -15.93 5.10
C GLN A 125 -19.50 -16.42 3.78
N LYS A 126 -20.06 -16.02 2.63
CA LYS A 126 -19.49 -16.34 1.30
C LYS A 126 -18.08 -15.78 1.15
N TRP A 127 -17.89 -14.54 1.61
CA TRP A 127 -16.62 -13.80 1.53
C TRP A 127 -15.70 -13.98 2.74
N ASN A 128 -16.04 -14.82 3.71
CA ASN A 128 -15.15 -15.18 4.81
C ASN A 128 -14.03 -16.11 4.30
N LYS A 129 -13.17 -15.57 3.42
CA LYS A 129 -12.14 -16.25 2.64
C LYS A 129 -10.96 -15.31 2.41
N ILE A 130 -9.79 -15.91 2.20
CA ILE A 130 -8.59 -15.24 1.69
C ILE A 130 -8.24 -15.96 0.39
N PHE A 131 -8.16 -15.21 -0.71
CA PHE A 131 -7.81 -15.73 -2.03
C PHE A 131 -6.31 -15.56 -2.24
N THR A 132 -5.66 -16.57 -2.80
CA THR A 132 -4.20 -16.63 -2.88
C THR A 132 -3.76 -17.12 -4.24
N VAL A 133 -2.64 -16.61 -4.71
CA VAL A 133 -1.98 -17.03 -5.94
C VAL A 133 -0.47 -16.85 -5.77
N ASN A 134 0.33 -17.74 -6.38
CA ASN A 134 1.79 -17.64 -6.33
C ASN A 134 2.40 -17.39 -7.71
N LYS A 135 3.68 -17.01 -7.71
CA LYS A 135 4.45 -16.73 -8.94
C LYS A 135 4.45 -17.88 -9.92
N GLN A 136 4.56 -19.11 -9.45
CA GLN A 136 4.62 -20.28 -10.32
C GLN A 136 3.32 -20.43 -11.12
N GLU A 137 2.16 -20.24 -10.47
CA GLU A 137 0.86 -20.32 -11.13
C GLU A 137 0.70 -19.26 -12.22
N ILE A 138 1.02 -18.00 -11.90
CA ILE A 138 0.90 -16.88 -12.85
C ILE A 138 1.88 -17.04 -14.00
N SER A 139 3.16 -17.29 -13.71
CA SER A 139 4.20 -17.47 -14.73
C SER A 139 3.90 -18.63 -15.67
N GLN A 140 3.38 -19.75 -15.14
CA GLN A 140 2.97 -20.90 -15.93
C GLN A 140 1.82 -20.55 -16.88
N HIS A 141 0.82 -19.80 -16.39
CA HIS A 141 -0.30 -19.36 -17.20
C HIS A 141 0.15 -18.41 -18.33
N ILE A 142 0.90 -17.35 -18.00
CA ILE A 142 1.41 -16.37 -18.98
C ILE A 142 2.25 -17.07 -20.06
N THR A 143 3.16 -17.96 -19.66
CA THR A 143 4.03 -18.68 -20.61
C THR A 143 3.21 -19.56 -21.54
N ASN A 144 2.24 -20.30 -21.01
CA ASN A 144 1.39 -21.18 -21.83
C ASN A 144 0.48 -20.40 -22.76
N PHE A 145 -0.10 -19.29 -22.30
CA PHE A 145 -0.96 -18.43 -23.11
C PHE A 145 -0.18 -17.84 -24.29
N ARG A 146 0.97 -17.20 -24.03
CA ARG A 146 1.83 -16.64 -25.08
C ARG A 146 2.32 -17.71 -26.07
N ALA A 147 2.65 -18.91 -25.59
CA ALA A 147 3.04 -20.01 -26.46
C ALA A 147 1.88 -20.50 -27.37
N ALA A 148 0.63 -20.41 -26.91
CA ALA A 148 -0.54 -20.71 -27.71
C ALA A 148 -0.80 -19.61 -28.76
N GLU A 149 -0.66 -18.34 -28.37
CA GLU A 149 -0.75 -17.19 -29.29
C GLU A 149 0.31 -17.24 -30.39
N GLU A 150 1.58 -17.50 -30.03
CA GLU A 150 2.68 -17.61 -31.00
C GLU A 150 2.45 -18.73 -32.01
N LYS A 151 1.91 -19.86 -31.54
CA LYS A 151 1.56 -21.01 -32.40
C LYS A 151 0.23 -20.83 -33.12
N GLN A 152 -0.53 -19.76 -32.83
CA GLN A 152 -1.87 -19.51 -33.34
C GLN A 152 -2.83 -20.69 -33.11
N ILE A 153 -2.74 -21.31 -31.95
CA ILE A 153 -3.63 -22.42 -31.53
C ILE A 153 -4.56 -21.96 -30.41
N PRO A 154 -5.74 -22.58 -30.25
CA PRO A 154 -6.61 -22.31 -29.11
C PRO A 154 -5.90 -22.60 -27.79
N TYR A 155 -5.98 -21.67 -26.85
CA TYR A 155 -5.45 -21.86 -25.51
C TYR A 155 -6.32 -22.85 -24.70
N ASP A 156 -5.71 -23.88 -24.13
CA ASP A 156 -6.42 -24.87 -23.32
C ASP A 156 -6.61 -24.38 -21.89
N CYS A 157 -7.80 -23.83 -21.63
CA CYS A 157 -8.17 -23.31 -20.32
C CYS A 157 -8.26 -24.36 -19.21
N SER A 158 -8.21 -25.66 -19.53
CA SER A 158 -8.14 -26.71 -18.51
C SER A 158 -6.77 -26.74 -17.81
N THR A 159 -5.73 -26.16 -18.44
CA THR A 159 -4.36 -26.11 -17.91
C THR A 159 -4.10 -24.93 -16.98
N ILE A 160 -5.05 -23.98 -16.86
CA ILE A 160 -4.92 -22.79 -16.01
C ILE A 160 -4.91 -23.23 -14.53
N PRO A 161 -3.88 -22.88 -13.74
CA PRO A 161 -3.82 -23.18 -12.31
C PRO A 161 -4.95 -22.53 -11.52
N ASP A 162 -5.33 -23.14 -10.41
CA ASP A 162 -6.51 -22.75 -9.63
C ASP A 162 -6.46 -21.30 -9.10
N GLY A 163 -5.30 -20.84 -8.62
CA GLY A 163 -5.13 -19.48 -8.09
C GLY A 163 -5.35 -18.40 -9.16
N VAL A 164 -5.04 -18.71 -10.42
CA VAL A 164 -5.31 -17.85 -11.58
C VAL A 164 -6.76 -18.05 -12.02
N LYS A 165 -7.17 -19.29 -12.28
CA LYS A 165 -8.47 -19.63 -12.86
C LYS A 165 -9.65 -19.07 -12.07
N PHE A 166 -9.55 -19.10 -10.75
CA PHE A 166 -10.63 -18.74 -9.84
C PHE A 166 -10.35 -17.46 -9.04
N TRP A 167 -9.44 -16.62 -9.52
CA TRP A 167 -9.18 -15.32 -8.93
C TRP A 167 -10.47 -14.48 -8.92
N PRO A 168 -10.80 -13.77 -7.83
CA PRO A 168 -12.02 -12.96 -7.71
C PRO A 168 -11.96 -11.64 -8.48
N GLY A 169 -11.51 -11.67 -9.75
CA GLY A 169 -11.61 -10.55 -10.67
C GLY A 169 -13.06 -10.40 -11.16
N VAL A 170 -13.48 -9.15 -11.40
CA VAL A 170 -14.85 -8.84 -11.82
C VAL A 170 -15.25 -9.66 -13.05
N GLY A 171 -16.43 -10.28 -13.01
CA GLY A 171 -16.95 -11.06 -14.14
C GLY A 171 -16.30 -12.42 -14.42
N ASN A 172 -15.48 -12.96 -13.51
CA ASN A 172 -14.81 -14.25 -13.72
C ASN A 172 -15.79 -15.39 -14.11
N PRO A 173 -15.73 -15.93 -15.34
CA PRO A 173 -16.68 -16.94 -15.83
C PRO A 173 -16.49 -18.32 -15.17
N PHE A 174 -15.37 -18.55 -14.49
CA PHE A 174 -15.08 -19.80 -13.77
C PHE A 174 -15.54 -19.79 -12.31
N TRP A 175 -15.92 -18.63 -11.79
CA TRP A 175 -16.20 -18.41 -10.38
C TRP A 175 -17.37 -19.24 -9.85
N GLU A 176 -18.55 -19.06 -10.46
CA GLU A 176 -19.80 -19.69 -10.02
C GLU A 176 -19.65 -21.21 -9.95
N LYS A 177 -18.93 -21.79 -10.93
CA LYS A 177 -18.66 -23.24 -10.97
C LYS A 177 -17.88 -23.74 -9.76
N LYS A 178 -16.95 -22.94 -9.20
CA LYS A 178 -16.14 -23.34 -8.03
C LYS A 178 -16.84 -23.02 -6.71
N TYR A 179 -17.46 -21.85 -6.61
CA TYR A 179 -17.95 -21.33 -5.33
C TYR A 179 -19.47 -21.47 -5.16
N GLY A 180 -20.24 -21.67 -6.22
CA GLY A 180 -21.69 -21.89 -6.19
C GLY A 180 -22.53 -20.62 -5.98
N TRP A 181 -21.96 -19.44 -6.25
CA TRP A 181 -22.63 -18.14 -6.17
C TRP A 181 -21.95 -17.14 -7.11
N ASP A 182 -22.64 -16.07 -7.47
CA ASP A 182 -22.19 -15.06 -8.45
C ASP A 182 -21.32 -13.97 -7.84
N LEU A 183 -20.30 -13.51 -8.58
CA LEU A 183 -19.57 -12.31 -8.18
C LEU A 183 -20.49 -11.07 -8.25
N PRO A 184 -20.38 -10.13 -7.29
CA PRO A 184 -21.09 -8.87 -7.37
C PRO A 184 -20.56 -8.03 -8.55
N ASP A 185 -21.45 -7.26 -9.17
CA ASP A 185 -21.14 -6.34 -10.27
C ASP A 185 -20.51 -5.04 -9.72
N GLN A 186 -19.24 -5.13 -9.33
CA GLN A 186 -18.44 -4.01 -8.86
C GLN A 186 -16.94 -4.31 -9.01
N PRO A 187 -16.04 -3.30 -8.85
CA PRO A 187 -14.61 -3.56 -8.76
C PRO A 187 -14.30 -4.55 -7.63
N LEU A 188 -13.44 -5.54 -7.91
CA LEU A 188 -13.01 -6.58 -6.97
C LEU A 188 -11.47 -6.72 -7.02
N ALA A 189 -10.94 -7.94 -7.01
CA ALA A 189 -9.50 -8.14 -7.07
C ALA A 189 -8.92 -7.63 -8.38
N PHE A 190 -7.79 -6.94 -8.29
CA PHE A 190 -7.07 -6.39 -9.43
C PHE A 190 -6.46 -7.51 -10.29
N PHE A 191 -6.39 -7.26 -11.59
CA PHE A 191 -5.86 -8.18 -12.59
C PHE A 191 -5.28 -7.40 -13.77
N PHE A 192 -4.39 -8.05 -14.50
CA PHE A 192 -4.00 -7.62 -15.83
C PHE A 192 -5.07 -8.07 -16.83
N ASP A 193 -5.66 -7.12 -17.54
CA ASP A 193 -6.68 -7.31 -18.58
C ASP A 193 -5.99 -7.35 -19.95
N ALA A 194 -5.84 -8.54 -20.52
CA ALA A 194 -5.09 -8.76 -21.74
C ALA A 194 -5.86 -8.30 -22.99
N ASP A 195 -7.18 -8.48 -23.01
CA ASP A 195 -8.04 -8.14 -24.15
C ASP A 195 -8.74 -6.77 -24.00
N HIS A 196 -8.52 -6.09 -22.87
CA HIS A 196 -8.99 -4.74 -22.56
C HIS A 196 -10.52 -4.62 -22.52
N ASN A 197 -11.20 -5.69 -22.13
CA ASN A 197 -12.66 -5.74 -22.08
C ASN A 197 -13.26 -5.30 -20.72
N GLY A 198 -12.42 -5.14 -19.70
CA GLY A 198 -12.78 -4.75 -18.33
C GLY A 198 -13.26 -5.87 -17.41
N PHE A 199 -13.26 -7.13 -17.87
CA PHE A 199 -13.71 -8.32 -17.14
C PHE A 199 -12.61 -9.37 -17.10
N TYR A 200 -12.50 -10.05 -15.97
CA TYR A 200 -11.49 -11.07 -15.77
C TYR A 200 -11.86 -12.37 -16.49
N ASN A 201 -11.12 -12.74 -17.52
CA ASN A 201 -11.20 -14.01 -18.20
C ASN A 201 -9.82 -14.61 -18.46
N PRO A 202 -9.35 -15.56 -17.63
CA PRO A 202 -8.02 -16.15 -17.81
C PRO A 202 -7.92 -17.05 -19.04
N CYS A 203 -9.02 -17.37 -19.75
CA CYS A 203 -8.92 -17.98 -21.09
C CYS A 203 -8.43 -17.00 -22.16
N LEU A 204 -8.60 -15.70 -21.94
CA LEU A 204 -8.24 -14.63 -22.86
C LEU A 204 -6.91 -13.97 -22.49
N GLY A 205 -6.17 -14.56 -21.54
CA GLY A 205 -4.81 -14.14 -21.17
C GLY A 205 -4.72 -13.33 -19.89
N ASP A 206 -5.86 -13.07 -19.23
CA ASP A 206 -5.89 -12.30 -17.99
C ASP A 206 -5.26 -13.05 -16.82
N TYR A 207 -4.60 -12.32 -15.93
CA TYR A 207 -3.99 -12.91 -14.75
C TYR A 207 -4.01 -11.98 -13.53
N PRO A 208 -3.95 -12.54 -12.31
CA PRO A 208 -3.86 -11.74 -11.08
C PRO A 208 -2.62 -10.85 -11.08
N MET A 209 -2.79 -9.58 -10.71
CA MET A 209 -1.70 -8.63 -10.60
C MET A 209 -1.89 -7.80 -9.33
N ASN A 210 -0.79 -7.40 -8.66
CA ASN A 210 -0.91 -6.45 -7.56
C ASN A 210 -1.21 -5.04 -8.12
N PRO A 211 -2.03 -4.23 -7.45
CA PRO A 211 -2.47 -2.93 -7.97
C PRO A 211 -1.31 -1.94 -8.19
N GLU A 212 -0.23 -2.07 -7.41
CA GLU A 212 0.95 -1.20 -7.48
C GLU A 212 1.89 -1.50 -8.66
N SER A 213 1.60 -2.56 -9.44
CA SER A 213 2.46 -3.06 -10.52
C SER A 213 2.02 -2.64 -11.93
N ASN A 214 0.96 -1.83 -12.07
CA ASN A 214 0.46 -1.50 -13.40
C ASN A 214 1.27 -0.41 -14.12
N CYS A 215 2.46 -0.76 -14.60
CA CYS A 215 3.40 0.18 -15.24
C CYS A 215 3.56 0.00 -16.75
N GLY A 216 2.62 -0.69 -17.40
CA GLY A 216 2.62 -0.84 -18.85
C GLY A 216 3.86 -1.59 -19.37
N LEU A 217 4.20 -2.71 -18.73
CA LEU A 217 5.33 -3.53 -19.13
C LEU A 217 5.01 -4.34 -20.39
N PHE A 218 5.97 -4.43 -21.30
CA PHE A 218 5.85 -5.19 -22.54
C PHE A 218 6.84 -6.36 -22.62
N ASP A 219 7.98 -6.26 -21.92
CA ASP A 219 8.98 -7.33 -21.88
C ASP A 219 8.53 -8.47 -20.96
N LEU A 220 8.68 -9.71 -21.41
CA LEU A 220 8.25 -10.88 -20.64
C LEU A 220 9.05 -11.02 -19.35
N ASN A 221 10.36 -10.77 -19.37
CA ASN A 221 11.18 -10.93 -18.17
C ASN A 221 10.80 -9.87 -17.14
N ASP A 222 10.57 -8.62 -17.55
CA ASP A 222 10.12 -7.56 -16.64
C ASP A 222 8.76 -7.91 -16.01
N ILE A 223 7.81 -8.41 -16.82
CA ILE A 223 6.51 -8.90 -16.32
C ILE A 223 6.71 -10.03 -15.31
N LEU A 224 7.54 -11.03 -15.64
CA LEU A 224 7.78 -12.17 -14.76
C LEU A 224 8.54 -11.77 -13.49
N ASN A 225 9.40 -10.76 -13.55
CA ASN A 225 10.15 -10.24 -12.41
C ASN A 225 9.31 -9.36 -11.49
N GLN A 226 8.23 -8.78 -12.01
CA GLN A 226 7.25 -8.02 -11.25
C GLN A 226 6.27 -8.89 -10.46
N ILE A 227 6.07 -10.16 -10.86
CA ILE A 227 5.14 -11.05 -10.17
C ILE A 227 5.67 -11.40 -8.76
N PRO A 228 4.90 -11.11 -7.68
CA PRO A 228 5.25 -11.51 -6.34
C PRO A 228 5.34 -13.02 -6.20
N ALA A 229 6.23 -13.52 -5.34
CA ALA A 229 6.32 -14.93 -5.02
C ALA A 229 5.00 -15.48 -4.49
N GLU A 230 4.29 -14.70 -3.67
CA GLU A 230 2.94 -14.98 -3.21
C GLU A 230 2.16 -13.68 -3.08
N MET A 231 0.89 -13.73 -3.49
CA MET A 231 -0.06 -12.64 -3.39
C MET A 231 -1.37 -13.18 -2.80
N SER A 232 -1.97 -12.38 -1.92
CA SER A 232 -3.27 -12.66 -1.34
C SER A 232 -4.20 -11.47 -1.47
N PHE A 233 -5.50 -11.75 -1.53
CA PHE A 233 -6.57 -10.77 -1.61
C PHE A 233 -7.75 -11.18 -0.72
N TYR A 234 -8.33 -10.21 -0.03
CA TYR A 234 -9.60 -10.35 0.66
C TYR A 234 -10.28 -8.98 0.80
N ILE A 235 -11.58 -8.99 1.06
CA ILE A 235 -12.38 -7.77 1.28
C ILE A 235 -12.91 -7.78 2.70
N ILE A 236 -12.85 -6.64 3.37
CA ILE A 236 -13.51 -6.38 4.65
C ILE A 236 -14.36 -5.10 4.54
N ASN A 237 -15.29 -4.93 5.46
CA ASN A 237 -16.10 -3.73 5.57
C ASN A 237 -16.45 -3.43 7.03
N ASP A 238 -16.87 -2.21 7.33
CA ASP A 238 -17.29 -1.82 8.68
C ASP A 238 -18.82 -1.74 8.85
N ALA A 239 -19.62 -2.15 7.85
CA ALA A 239 -21.08 -2.00 7.87
C ALA A 239 -21.85 -3.34 7.84
N GLY A 240 -21.20 -4.46 8.14
CA GLY A 240 -21.83 -5.78 8.27
C GLY A 240 -22.35 -6.13 9.67
N SER A 241 -21.84 -5.46 10.71
CA SER A 241 -22.22 -5.69 12.11
C SER A 241 -22.16 -4.41 12.91
N TYR A 242 -22.79 -4.38 14.09
CA TYR A 242 -22.52 -3.34 15.06
C TYR A 242 -21.05 -3.39 15.48
N HIS A 243 -20.42 -2.22 15.54
CA HIS A 243 -19.07 -2.05 16.05
C HIS A 243 -19.06 -2.30 17.55
N THR A 244 -18.26 -3.27 17.95
CA THR A 244 -18.16 -3.67 19.36
C THR A 244 -16.84 -3.25 19.98
N LEU A 245 -15.89 -2.73 19.19
CA LEU A 245 -14.60 -2.23 19.67
C LEU A 245 -14.64 -0.71 19.87
N THR A 246 -15.04 0.06 18.86
CA THR A 246 -14.94 1.53 18.89
C THR A 246 -16.22 2.21 19.35
N GLY A 247 -17.38 1.71 18.94
CA GLY A 247 -18.69 2.31 19.25
C GLY A 247 -19.63 2.22 18.06
N PRO A 248 -20.95 2.33 18.23
CA PRO A 248 -21.95 1.78 17.30
C PRO A 248 -22.08 2.46 15.92
N ALA A 249 -21.44 3.61 15.69
CA ALA A 249 -21.61 4.38 14.46
C ALA A 249 -20.61 3.96 13.37
N ASN A 250 -21.10 3.21 12.38
CA ASN A 250 -20.31 2.81 11.22
C ASN A 250 -20.14 3.95 10.20
N ILE A 251 -19.10 3.79 9.37
CA ILE A 251 -18.75 4.67 8.27
C ILE A 251 -19.47 4.23 6.98
N GLY A 252 -19.53 2.92 6.72
CA GLY A 252 -19.85 2.40 5.38
C GLY A 252 -18.60 2.31 4.52
N MET A 253 -17.48 1.90 5.12
CA MET A 253 -16.20 1.72 4.45
C MET A 253 -16.05 0.26 4.01
N GLU A 254 -15.71 0.08 2.74
CA GLU A 254 -15.26 -1.17 2.17
C GLU A 254 -13.75 -1.09 1.93
N ILE A 255 -13.00 -2.14 2.25
CA ILE A 255 -11.55 -2.16 2.19
C ILE A 255 -11.11 -3.44 1.50
N HIS A 256 -10.41 -3.28 0.39
CA HIS A 256 -9.76 -4.36 -0.34
C HIS A 256 -8.33 -4.44 0.13
N VAL A 257 -7.93 -5.62 0.62
CA VAL A 257 -6.62 -5.81 1.22
C VAL A 257 -5.81 -6.77 0.36
N TYR A 258 -4.63 -6.30 -0.07
CA TYR A 258 -3.64 -7.09 -0.76
C TYR A 258 -2.43 -7.28 0.15
N THR A 259 -1.90 -8.51 0.18
CA THR A 259 -0.61 -8.80 0.82
C THR A 259 0.26 -9.51 -0.18
N PHE A 260 1.50 -9.06 -0.37
CA PHE A 260 2.41 -9.66 -1.35
C PHE A 260 3.88 -9.63 -0.90
N LEU A 261 4.62 -10.66 -1.31
CA LEU A 261 6.01 -10.91 -0.90
C LEU A 261 6.86 -11.31 -2.11
N PHE A 262 8.15 -10.93 -2.12
CA PHE A 262 9.07 -11.13 -3.25
C PHE A 262 10.30 -11.93 -2.84
N ASN A 263 10.64 -13.00 -3.55
CA ASN A 263 11.90 -13.71 -3.32
C ASN A 263 13.08 -12.93 -3.93
N SER A 264 14.10 -12.67 -3.12
CA SER A 264 15.35 -12.07 -3.57
C SER A 264 16.54 -12.62 -2.78
N ASN A 265 17.76 -12.23 -3.15
CA ASN A 265 18.98 -12.56 -2.41
C ASN A 265 19.48 -11.40 -1.53
N ASP A 266 18.68 -10.35 -1.37
CA ASP A 266 19.02 -9.13 -0.65
C ASP A 266 17.97 -8.78 0.42
N GLU A 267 17.94 -7.54 0.89
CA GLU A 267 17.06 -7.08 1.97
C GLU A 267 15.56 -7.29 1.66
N ILE A 268 15.16 -7.28 0.38
CA ILE A 268 13.76 -7.51 -0.05
C ILE A 268 13.27 -8.88 0.42
N ASN A 269 14.17 -9.85 0.57
CA ASN A 269 13.87 -11.18 1.07
C ASN A 269 13.35 -11.16 2.53
N ASN A 270 13.55 -10.07 3.26
CA ASN A 270 13.04 -9.86 4.62
C ASN A 270 11.85 -8.89 4.69
N MET A 271 11.26 -8.52 3.55
CA MET A 271 10.17 -7.57 3.47
C MET A 271 8.81 -8.22 3.21
N SER A 272 7.77 -7.53 3.64
CA SER A 272 6.40 -7.82 3.24
C SER A 272 5.66 -6.52 2.94
N PHE A 273 4.75 -6.58 1.98
CA PHE A 273 4.02 -5.42 1.52
C PHE A 273 2.52 -5.63 1.69
N MET A 274 1.82 -4.56 2.04
CA MET A 274 0.37 -4.54 2.12
C MET A 274 -0.18 -3.33 1.37
N SER A 275 -1.25 -3.51 0.61
CA SER A 275 -1.99 -2.40 0.00
C SER A 275 -3.46 -2.48 0.40
N TYR A 276 -3.98 -1.34 0.83
CA TYR A 276 -5.35 -1.14 1.26
C TYR A 276 -6.03 -0.18 0.28
N LYS A 277 -6.93 -0.69 -0.54
CA LYS A 277 -7.80 0.13 -1.40
C LYS A 277 -9.12 0.34 -0.67
N THR A 278 -9.39 1.57 -0.27
CA THR A 278 -10.56 1.94 0.55
C THR A 278 -11.63 2.59 -0.32
N TYR A 279 -12.89 2.24 -0.08
CA TYR A 279 -14.06 2.75 -0.78
C TYR A 279 -15.12 3.18 0.22
N HIS A 280 -15.45 4.46 0.22
CA HIS A 280 -16.51 5.01 1.05
C HIS A 280 -17.86 4.77 0.38
N ARG A 281 -18.55 3.71 0.79
CA ARG A 281 -19.90 3.32 0.35
C ARG A 281 -21.01 3.92 1.24
N GLY A 282 -20.64 4.66 2.27
CA GLY A 282 -21.55 5.42 3.12
C GLY A 282 -22.18 6.62 2.39
N PHE A 283 -23.24 7.17 2.96
CA PHE A 283 -24.02 8.27 2.39
C PHE A 283 -23.73 9.65 2.99
N GLU A 284 -22.93 9.69 4.06
CA GLU A 284 -22.62 10.93 4.76
C GLU A 284 -21.21 11.38 4.42
N ASP A 285 -20.99 12.69 4.28
CA ASP A 285 -19.65 13.22 4.17
C ASP A 285 -18.87 13.02 5.48
N LEU A 286 -17.62 12.61 5.37
CA LEU A 286 -16.68 12.62 6.49
C LEU A 286 -15.60 13.69 6.28
N HIS A 287 -15.48 14.54 7.30
CA HIS A 287 -14.48 15.59 7.43
C HIS A 287 -13.47 15.25 8.52
N GLU A 288 -12.30 15.90 8.46
CA GLU A 288 -11.20 15.64 9.41
C GLU A 288 -10.90 14.14 9.52
N SER A 289 -10.97 13.43 8.39
CA SER A 289 -10.82 11.99 8.38
C SER A 289 -9.35 11.60 8.40
N PHE A 290 -9.06 10.49 9.07
CA PHE A 290 -7.73 9.92 9.19
C PHE A 290 -7.78 8.43 8.90
N ILE A 291 -6.69 7.93 8.33
CA ILE A 291 -6.42 6.50 8.25
C ILE A 291 -5.14 6.22 9.03
N GLY A 292 -5.24 5.38 10.04
CA GLY A 292 -4.16 5.01 10.94
C GLY A 292 -3.72 3.57 10.73
N ILE A 293 -2.41 3.37 10.61
CA ILE A 293 -1.79 2.05 10.71
C ILE A 293 -1.51 1.79 12.19
N TYR A 294 -2.33 0.94 12.80
CA TYR A 294 -2.14 0.51 14.18
C TYR A 294 -1.15 -0.65 14.23
N VAL A 295 -0.22 -0.60 15.18
CA VAL A 295 0.79 -1.64 15.41
C VAL A 295 0.87 -1.97 16.90
N ASN A 296 0.85 -3.27 17.19
CA ASN A 296 1.19 -3.85 18.47
C ASN A 296 2.52 -4.61 18.35
N PRO A 297 3.66 -3.96 18.65
CA PRO A 297 4.99 -4.56 18.60
C PRO A 297 5.14 -5.80 19.47
N ALA A 298 5.93 -6.75 18.99
CA ALA A 298 6.40 -7.87 19.81
C ALA A 298 7.66 -8.44 19.18
N LEU A 299 8.81 -7.76 19.30
CA LEU A 299 10.13 -8.28 18.89
C LEU A 299 10.56 -9.41 19.83
N GLY A 300 9.82 -10.51 19.77
CA GLY A 300 9.84 -11.58 20.75
C GLY A 300 9.07 -11.20 22.01
N CYS A 301 9.77 -10.70 23.02
CA CYS A 301 9.13 -10.29 24.27
C CYS A 301 8.28 -9.01 24.03
N PRO A 302 7.01 -8.96 24.46
CA PRO A 302 6.18 -7.77 24.29
C PRO A 302 6.48 -6.66 25.32
N TYR A 303 7.38 -6.91 26.28
CA TYR A 303 7.59 -6.04 27.44
C TYR A 303 8.82 -5.10 27.34
N ASP A 304 9.59 -5.20 26.26
CA ASP A 304 10.88 -4.53 26.07
C ASP A 304 11.05 -3.89 24.69
N ASN A 305 9.93 -3.56 24.04
CA ASN A 305 9.93 -2.89 22.75
C ASN A 305 9.98 -1.38 22.94
N TYR A 306 10.97 -0.72 22.32
CA TYR A 306 10.96 0.70 22.07
C TYR A 306 10.56 0.99 20.63
N ILE A 307 10.07 2.20 20.41
CA ILE A 307 9.53 2.68 19.13
C ILE A 307 10.02 4.08 18.82
N GLY A 308 9.87 4.49 17.57
CA GLY A 308 10.05 5.88 17.15
C GLY A 308 9.62 6.08 15.71
N TYR A 309 9.86 7.28 15.19
CA TYR A 309 9.43 7.67 13.84
C TYR A 309 10.56 8.35 13.07
N ASP A 310 10.82 7.89 11.85
CA ASP A 310 11.72 8.57 10.91
C ASP A 310 10.91 9.41 9.92
N LYS A 311 11.01 10.73 10.04
CA LYS A 311 10.25 11.67 9.19
C LYS A 311 10.67 11.63 7.71
N ASN A 312 11.95 11.37 7.43
CA ASN A 312 12.44 11.43 6.05
C ASN A 312 11.93 10.24 5.23
N ARG A 313 11.79 9.09 5.88
CA ARG A 313 11.25 7.87 5.27
C ARG A 313 9.75 7.76 5.37
N ARG A 314 9.11 8.39 6.37
CA ARG A 314 7.69 8.19 6.76
C ARG A 314 7.47 6.85 7.47
N MET A 315 8.50 6.39 8.17
CA MET A 315 8.58 5.05 8.73
C MET A 315 8.47 5.09 10.25
N GLY A 316 7.50 4.36 10.81
CA GLY A 316 7.52 3.99 12.23
C GLY A 316 8.50 2.84 12.45
N PHE A 317 9.35 2.90 13.47
CA PHE A 317 10.34 1.86 13.73
C PHE A 317 10.23 1.27 15.14
N ILE A 318 10.68 0.02 15.29
CA ILE A 318 10.65 -0.76 16.52
C ILE A 318 12.05 -1.34 16.76
N TYR A 319 12.51 -1.29 18.00
CA TYR A 319 13.80 -1.86 18.43
C TYR A 319 13.72 -2.34 19.88
N ASN A 320 14.55 -3.30 20.25
CA ASN A 320 14.57 -3.82 21.61
C ASN A 320 15.31 -2.85 22.56
N ASN A 321 14.80 -2.70 23.78
CA ASN A 321 15.37 -1.82 24.79
C ASN A 321 16.48 -2.47 25.64
N GLN A 322 16.88 -3.69 25.28
CA GLN A 322 17.97 -4.43 25.89
C GLN A 322 18.76 -5.25 24.85
N GLU A 323 19.98 -5.66 25.23
CA GLU A 323 20.88 -6.47 24.40
C GLU A 323 20.37 -7.91 24.20
N VAL A 324 19.61 -8.42 25.19
CA VAL A 324 19.06 -9.77 25.21
C VAL A 324 17.55 -9.66 25.32
N ASP A 325 16.85 -10.31 24.41
CA ASP A 325 15.39 -10.28 24.35
C ASP A 325 14.77 -10.99 25.57
N GLY A 326 13.87 -10.27 26.25
CA GLY A 326 13.12 -10.74 27.39
C GLY A 326 13.69 -10.35 28.76
N PHE A 327 12.80 -10.28 29.74
CA PHE A 327 13.19 -10.17 31.15
C PHE A 327 13.34 -11.57 31.72
N GLY A 328 14.41 -11.84 32.48
CA GLY A 328 14.65 -13.12 33.18
C GLY A 328 13.58 -13.56 34.21
N ILE A 329 12.39 -12.96 34.18
CA ILE A 329 11.27 -13.12 35.12
C ILE A 329 10.26 -14.16 34.64
N ASN A 330 10.35 -14.68 33.40
CA ASN A 330 9.54 -15.85 33.03
C ASN A 330 10.20 -16.73 31.99
N LYS A 331 10.83 -17.82 32.46
CA LYS A 331 11.29 -18.96 31.65
C LYS A 331 10.15 -19.68 30.87
N TYR A 332 8.93 -19.13 30.92
CA TYR A 332 7.70 -19.61 30.29
C TYR A 332 7.19 -18.72 29.14
N TYR A 333 7.81 -17.56 28.87
CA TYR A 333 7.61 -16.87 27.58
C TYR A 333 8.59 -17.47 26.57
N GLU A 334 8.18 -18.54 25.90
CA GLU A 334 8.96 -19.27 24.87
C GLU A 334 9.18 -18.46 23.56
N LYS A 335 9.05 -17.14 23.63
CA LYS A 335 9.02 -16.23 22.48
C LYS A 335 10.05 -15.11 22.63
N ALA A 336 11.32 -15.47 22.83
CA ALA A 336 12.43 -14.54 22.79
C ALA A 336 13.40 -14.93 21.66
N TYR A 337 13.96 -13.94 20.97
CA TYR A 337 14.98 -14.15 19.95
C TYR A 337 16.26 -14.69 20.61
N PRO A 338 16.75 -15.89 20.21
CA PRO A 338 17.88 -16.52 20.88
C PRO A 338 19.23 -15.87 20.54
N GLU A 339 19.36 -15.26 19.36
CA GLU A 339 20.52 -14.51 18.89
C GLU A 339 20.04 -13.37 17.98
N LYS A 340 20.78 -12.24 17.95
CA LYS A 340 20.59 -11.07 17.06
C LYS A 340 19.12 -10.64 16.85
N ILE A 341 18.64 -9.75 17.72
CA ILE A 341 17.28 -9.21 17.67
C ILE A 341 17.16 -8.23 16.48
N PRO A 342 16.15 -8.36 15.62
CA PRO A 342 15.96 -7.44 14.50
C PRO A 342 15.44 -6.07 14.97
N THR A 343 15.68 -5.05 14.16
CA THR A 343 14.86 -3.83 14.15
C THR A 343 13.80 -3.97 13.06
N LEU A 344 12.64 -3.35 13.25
CA LEU A 344 11.56 -3.34 12.25
C LEU A 344 11.18 -1.92 11.87
N GLY A 345 10.84 -1.75 10.60
CA GLY A 345 10.29 -0.54 10.02
C GLY A 345 8.93 -0.82 9.41
N ILE A 346 7.97 0.09 9.64
CA ILE A 346 6.66 0.13 9.00
C ILE A 346 6.61 1.46 8.24
N ASP A 347 6.88 1.39 6.94
CA ASP A 347 6.90 2.54 6.04
C ASP A 347 5.60 2.68 5.26
N VAL A 348 5.14 3.91 5.09
CA VAL A 348 3.96 4.27 4.30
C VAL A 348 4.43 4.71 2.92
N LEU A 349 4.53 3.75 2.02
CA LEU A 349 4.98 3.92 0.64
C LEU A 349 4.03 4.84 -0.14
N GLU A 350 2.72 4.64 0.03
CA GLU A 350 1.67 5.40 -0.63
C GLU A 350 0.62 5.90 0.37
N THR A 351 0.10 7.10 0.12
CA THR A 351 -0.98 7.72 0.87
C THR A 351 -2.12 8.10 -0.07
N PRO A 352 -3.37 8.21 0.44
CA PRO A 352 -4.50 8.61 -0.37
C PRO A 352 -4.33 10.03 -0.85
N PHE A 353 -5.03 10.39 -1.92
CA PHE A 353 -5.09 11.78 -2.31
C PHE A 353 -6.03 12.57 -1.39
N THR A 354 -5.64 13.79 -1.06
CA THR A 354 -6.46 14.78 -0.38
C THR A 354 -6.84 15.89 -1.36
N GLN A 355 -8.02 16.46 -1.15
CA GLN A 355 -8.47 17.65 -1.87
C GLN A 355 -8.09 18.88 -1.05
N LYS A 356 -7.44 19.85 -1.69
CA LYS A 356 -7.06 21.14 -1.11
C LYS A 356 -7.67 22.29 -1.89
N LYS A 357 -7.87 23.42 -1.22
CA LYS A 357 -8.32 24.67 -1.84
C LYS A 357 -7.13 25.59 -2.10
N ILE A 358 -7.16 26.29 -3.22
CA ILE A 358 -6.14 27.31 -3.51
C ILE A 358 -6.45 28.53 -2.65
N LYS A 359 -5.47 28.97 -1.86
CA LYS A 359 -5.61 30.15 -1.02
C LYS A 359 -5.70 31.39 -1.89
N ARG A 360 -6.70 32.24 -1.61
CA ARG A 360 -6.93 33.49 -2.33
C ARG A 360 -6.91 34.68 -1.36
N ASP A 361 -6.53 35.85 -1.87
CA ASP A 361 -6.67 37.10 -1.13
C ASP A 361 -8.13 37.59 -1.10
N GLU A 362 -8.40 38.70 -0.41
CA GLU A 362 -9.74 39.28 -0.30
C GLU A 362 -10.35 39.68 -1.66
N ASP A 363 -9.50 39.91 -2.67
CA ASP A 363 -9.89 40.25 -4.05
C ASP A 363 -10.07 39.00 -4.94
N GLY A 364 -9.83 37.79 -4.42
CA GLY A 364 -9.99 36.51 -5.11
C GLY A 364 -8.78 36.06 -5.94
N ASN A 365 -7.66 36.78 -5.88
CA ASN A 365 -6.42 36.40 -6.57
C ASN A 365 -5.71 35.27 -5.84
N ILE A 366 -5.06 34.38 -6.59
CA ILE A 366 -4.28 33.28 -6.00
C ILE A 366 -3.09 33.83 -5.23
N ILE A 367 -2.91 33.36 -4.00
CA ILE A 367 -1.74 33.67 -3.18
C ILE A 367 -0.59 32.73 -3.56
N TYR A 368 0.60 33.31 -3.72
CA TYR A 368 1.84 32.58 -3.98
C TYR A 368 2.81 32.73 -2.81
N ASP A 369 3.64 31.72 -2.56
CA ASP A 369 4.74 31.78 -1.59
C ASP A 369 5.93 32.58 -2.14
N ASN A 370 6.98 32.75 -1.33
CA ASN A 370 8.19 33.50 -1.69
C ASN A 370 9.00 32.87 -2.83
N PHE A 371 8.63 31.65 -3.27
CA PHE A 371 9.26 30.91 -4.35
C PHE A 371 8.39 30.87 -5.62
N GLY A 372 7.21 31.52 -5.60
CA GLY A 372 6.28 31.55 -6.72
C GLY A 372 5.37 30.32 -6.83
N ASN A 373 5.27 29.50 -5.79
CA ASN A 373 4.33 28.37 -5.75
C ASN A 373 2.97 28.81 -5.19
N LYS A 374 1.88 28.23 -5.68
CA LYS A 374 0.53 28.50 -5.14
C LYS A 374 0.45 28.04 -3.68
N VAL A 375 -0.15 28.85 -2.83
CA VAL A 375 -0.44 28.49 -1.44
C VAL A 375 -1.77 27.74 -1.39
N PHE A 376 -1.83 26.65 -0.62
CA PHE A 376 -3.03 25.86 -0.41
C PHE A 376 -3.56 26.02 1.02
N GLU A 377 -4.87 25.91 1.18
CA GLU A 377 -5.56 25.87 2.47
C GLU A 377 -6.39 24.58 2.58
N ASP A 378 -6.56 24.12 3.82
CA ASP A 378 -7.43 22.99 4.13
C ASP A 378 -8.88 23.35 3.84
N LEU A 379 -9.68 22.34 3.46
CA LEU A 379 -11.09 22.54 3.18
C LEU A 379 -11.87 22.80 4.46
N LEU A 380 -12.70 23.85 4.44
CA LEU A 380 -13.72 24.04 5.46
C LEU A 380 -14.89 23.08 5.23
N ILE A 381 -15.71 22.88 6.26
CA ILE A 381 -16.90 22.01 6.19
C ILE A 381 -17.80 22.46 5.03
N GLY A 382 -18.05 21.56 4.09
CA GLY A 382 -18.89 21.78 2.90
C GLY A 382 -18.17 22.37 1.68
N GLU A 383 -16.86 22.62 1.73
CA GLU A 383 -16.08 23.03 0.57
C GLU A 383 -15.63 21.82 -0.28
N ILE A 384 -15.56 22.02 -1.60
CA ILE A 384 -14.98 21.07 -2.55
C ILE A 384 -13.60 21.60 -2.93
N GLY A 385 -12.57 20.75 -2.91
CA GLY A 385 -11.22 21.21 -3.24
C GLY A 385 -10.99 21.42 -4.73
N GLU A 386 -10.01 22.29 -5.01
CA GLU A 386 -9.59 22.65 -6.37
C GLU A 386 -8.34 21.86 -6.82
N VAL A 387 -7.58 21.29 -5.87
CA VAL A 387 -6.32 20.57 -6.14
C VAL A 387 -6.29 19.24 -5.43
N ILE A 388 -5.79 18.21 -6.11
CA ILE A 388 -5.59 16.86 -5.60
C ILE A 388 -4.10 16.68 -5.32
N ASP A 389 -3.74 16.36 -4.07
CA ASP A 389 -2.36 16.20 -3.60
C ASP A 389 -2.23 14.90 -2.79
N LYS A 390 -1.05 14.28 -2.72
CA LYS A 390 -0.86 13.11 -1.85
C LYS A 390 -0.98 13.53 -0.39
N SER A 391 -1.74 12.78 0.40
CA SER A 391 -1.89 13.06 1.83
C SER A 391 -0.54 12.90 2.53
N GLN A 392 -0.30 13.70 3.56
CA GLN A 392 0.93 13.61 4.35
C GLN A 392 0.70 12.72 5.57
N ILE A 393 1.79 12.22 6.16
CA ILE A 393 1.73 11.67 7.50
C ILE A 393 1.32 12.81 8.44
N HIS A 394 0.19 12.63 9.11
CA HIS A 394 -0.37 13.56 10.08
C HIS A 394 0.34 13.44 11.42
N SER A 395 0.45 12.22 11.94
CA SER A 395 0.99 11.98 13.28
C SER A 395 1.55 10.57 13.45
N PHE A 396 2.52 10.45 14.35
CA PHE A 396 2.95 9.19 14.94
C PHE A 396 2.69 9.27 16.45
N MET A 397 1.60 8.62 16.88
CA MET A 397 1.19 8.57 18.29
C MET A 397 1.43 7.20 18.86
N TYR A 398 1.69 7.15 20.16
CA TYR A 398 1.77 5.91 20.90
C TYR A 398 0.87 5.94 22.12
N TYR A 399 0.59 4.75 22.64
CA TYR A 399 -0.10 4.59 23.90
C TYR A 399 0.38 3.36 24.64
N ASN A 400 0.16 3.38 25.96
CA ASN A 400 0.67 2.39 26.88
C ASN A 400 -0.39 1.35 27.23
N ASP A 401 0.05 0.12 27.44
CA ASP A 401 -0.73 -0.85 28.19
C ASP A 401 -0.68 -0.51 29.67
N CYS A 402 -1.76 0.06 30.19
CA CYS A 402 -1.80 0.52 31.57
C CYS A 402 -1.90 -0.59 32.62
N SER A 403 -1.96 -1.86 32.18
CA SER A 403 -1.73 -3.00 33.07
C SER A 403 -0.24 -3.21 33.39
N VAL A 404 0.67 -2.54 32.67
CA VAL A 404 2.12 -2.68 32.80
C VAL A 404 2.74 -1.32 33.15
N GLY A 405 3.60 -1.28 34.18
CA GLY A 405 4.42 -0.09 34.48
C GLY A 405 3.69 1.12 35.09
N ALA A 406 2.36 1.05 35.27
CA ALA A 406 1.52 2.11 35.84
C ALA A 406 1.80 3.53 35.25
N PRO A 407 1.71 3.69 33.92
CA PRO A 407 1.87 4.98 33.26
C PRO A 407 0.71 5.93 33.61
N ASN A 408 0.77 7.16 33.10
CA ASN A 408 -0.32 8.12 33.26
C ASN A 408 -1.62 7.56 32.61
N PRO A 409 -2.78 7.62 33.31
CA PRO A 409 -4.06 7.16 32.76
C PRO A 409 -4.45 7.77 31.41
N ASN A 410 -4.02 8.99 31.11
CA ASN A 410 -4.37 9.70 29.87
C ASN A 410 -3.54 9.24 28.65
N THR A 411 -2.53 8.39 28.88
CA THR A 411 -1.68 7.82 27.82
C THR A 411 -1.94 6.33 27.60
N CYS A 412 -3.08 5.84 28.08
CA CYS A 412 -3.46 4.43 28.05
C CYS A 412 -4.10 3.97 26.75
N THR A 413 -4.22 2.64 26.61
CA THR A 413 -5.11 2.00 25.63
C THR A 413 -6.50 2.67 25.60
N PRO A 414 -7.05 2.96 24.40
CA PRO A 414 -8.40 3.52 24.28
C PRO A 414 -9.45 2.60 24.89
N ASN A 415 -10.48 3.19 25.51
CA ASN A 415 -11.54 2.40 26.13
C ASN A 415 -12.45 1.82 25.05
N ARG A 416 -12.81 0.54 25.21
CA ARG A 416 -13.75 -0.13 24.32
C ARG A 416 -15.12 0.58 24.34
N GLY A 417 -15.68 0.80 23.16
CA GLY A 417 -16.97 1.47 22.97
C GLY A 417 -16.92 2.98 23.23
N ASN A 418 -15.73 3.57 23.19
CA ASN A 418 -15.51 5.01 23.33
C ASN A 418 -14.76 5.56 22.10
N GLU A 419 -15.50 6.00 21.10
CA GLU A 419 -14.95 6.40 19.80
C GLU A 419 -14.00 7.61 19.87
N ILE A 420 -14.18 8.52 20.85
CA ILE A 420 -13.29 9.69 21.00
C ILE A 420 -11.87 9.28 21.40
N ASP A 421 -11.70 8.20 22.17
CA ASP A 421 -10.39 7.73 22.61
C ASP A 421 -9.55 7.27 21.40
N PHE A 422 -10.16 6.53 20.47
CA PHE A 422 -9.51 6.10 19.22
C PHE A 422 -9.26 7.27 18.28
N TYR A 423 -10.25 8.16 18.15
CA TYR A 423 -10.17 9.32 17.28
C TYR A 423 -9.07 10.30 17.72
N ASN A 424 -8.88 10.49 19.03
CA ASN A 424 -7.82 11.32 19.56
C ASN A 424 -6.44 10.81 19.12
N TYR A 425 -6.17 9.51 19.25
CA TYR A 425 -4.91 8.94 18.77
C TYR A 425 -4.73 9.05 17.25
N LEU A 426 -5.80 8.86 16.46
CA LEU A 426 -5.76 9.12 15.01
C LEU A 426 -5.37 10.57 14.70
N ASN A 427 -5.87 11.52 15.48
CA ASN A 427 -5.66 12.95 15.31
C ASN A 427 -4.38 13.48 15.98
N GLY A 428 -3.52 12.63 16.54
CA GLY A 428 -2.27 13.11 17.16
C GLY A 428 -2.40 13.59 18.61
N LEU A 429 -3.43 13.15 19.33
CA LEU A 429 -3.78 13.60 20.68
C LEU A 429 -3.81 12.42 21.67
N TRP A 430 -3.55 12.72 22.93
CA TRP A 430 -3.74 11.80 24.05
C TRP A 430 -5.23 11.54 24.33
N LEU A 431 -5.56 10.56 25.19
CA LEU A 431 -6.96 10.20 25.47
C LEU A 431 -7.81 11.39 25.93
N ASP A 432 -7.24 12.26 26.75
CA ASP A 432 -7.91 13.45 27.27
C ASP A 432 -7.96 14.63 26.28
N GLY A 433 -7.50 14.44 25.05
CA GLY A 433 -7.42 15.45 24.01
C GLY A 433 -6.21 16.38 24.12
N THR A 434 -5.31 16.17 25.09
CA THR A 434 -4.08 16.96 25.18
C THR A 434 -3.13 16.62 24.03
N PRO A 435 -2.40 17.61 23.49
CA PRO A 435 -1.43 17.36 22.43
C PRO A 435 -0.18 16.66 22.95
N LEU A 436 0.47 15.90 22.07
CA LEU A 436 1.81 15.40 22.32
C LEU A 436 2.80 16.58 22.38
N THR A 437 3.72 16.53 23.35
CA THR A 437 4.72 17.58 23.59
C THR A 437 6.13 17.02 23.45
N LYS A 438 7.13 17.85 23.11
CA LYS A 438 8.52 17.40 23.00
C LYS A 438 9.16 17.12 24.36
N GLY A 439 10.01 16.10 24.40
CA GLY A 439 10.78 15.72 25.58
C GLY A 439 10.07 14.70 26.48
N ASP A 440 10.85 14.06 27.36
CA ASP A 440 10.40 13.00 28.27
C ASP A 440 9.49 11.99 27.55
N LEU A 441 8.38 11.61 28.19
CA LEU A 441 7.35 10.69 27.64
C LEU A 441 6.33 11.41 26.74
N GLY A 442 6.55 12.67 26.40
CA GLY A 442 5.69 13.45 25.52
C GLY A 442 4.29 13.82 26.05
N TYR A 443 3.99 13.55 27.32
CA TYR A 443 2.76 13.99 27.99
C TYR A 443 3.08 15.08 29.02
N ASN A 444 2.88 16.34 28.64
CA ASN A 444 2.96 17.48 29.54
C ASN A 444 1.86 18.53 29.22
N PRO A 445 0.69 18.46 29.88
CA PRO A 445 -0.42 19.39 29.64
C PRO A 445 -0.10 20.87 29.88
N GLY A 446 1.00 21.18 30.57
CA GLY A 446 1.46 22.55 30.81
C GLY A 446 2.49 23.07 29.80
N SER A 447 2.91 22.25 28.83
CA SER A 447 3.91 22.64 27.82
C SER A 447 3.25 23.16 26.54
N GLU A 448 3.82 24.22 25.97
CA GLU A 448 3.44 24.75 24.66
C GLU A 448 4.29 24.17 23.50
N ASP A 449 5.36 23.41 23.81
CA ASP A 449 6.22 22.78 22.79
C ASP A 449 5.59 21.50 22.25
N GLN A 450 4.56 21.66 21.42
CA GLN A 450 3.76 20.58 20.84
C GLN A 450 4.42 19.96 19.60
N THR A 451 4.08 18.71 19.32
CA THR A 451 4.54 17.94 18.17
C THR A 451 3.53 16.85 17.84
N PHE A 452 3.50 16.39 16.59
CA PHE A 452 2.65 15.26 16.16
C PHE A 452 3.41 13.94 16.07
N PHE A 453 4.72 13.95 16.33
CA PHE A 453 5.60 12.81 16.11
C PHE A 453 6.34 12.48 17.40
N ALA A 454 6.00 11.34 18.00
CA ALA A 454 6.68 10.84 19.19
C ALA A 454 8.04 10.22 18.80
N PHE A 455 9.07 10.55 19.57
CA PHE A 455 10.42 9.99 19.44
C PHE A 455 10.97 10.03 17.99
N PRO A 456 11.05 11.22 17.36
CA PRO A 456 11.34 11.35 15.94
C PRO A 456 12.84 11.20 15.57
N ASP A 457 13.70 10.99 16.56
CA ASP A 457 15.15 11.00 16.36
C ASP A 457 15.77 9.58 16.43
N ASN A 458 16.86 9.38 15.70
CA ASN A 458 17.62 8.11 15.70
C ASN A 458 18.09 7.74 17.14
N PRO A 459 17.81 6.50 17.61
CA PRO A 459 18.11 6.08 18.98
C PRO A 459 19.59 6.15 19.39
N SER A 460 20.52 6.08 18.44
CA SER A 460 21.97 6.16 18.72
C SER A 460 22.44 7.55 19.18
N ASN A 461 21.63 8.60 18.94
CA ASN A 461 21.99 9.97 19.30
C ASN A 461 21.49 10.34 20.69
N ASN A 462 22.39 10.27 21.68
CA ASN A 462 22.09 10.55 23.09
C ASN A 462 21.68 12.00 23.41
N ASN A 463 21.76 12.93 22.45
CA ASN A 463 21.39 14.34 22.62
C ASN A 463 20.04 14.68 21.96
N LYS A 464 19.33 13.67 21.47
CA LYS A 464 18.11 13.80 20.69
C LYS A 464 16.94 13.06 21.33
N TRP A 465 15.72 13.36 20.94
CA TRP A 465 14.53 12.83 21.60
C TRP A 465 14.12 11.48 21.01
N SER A 466 14.48 10.42 21.74
CA SER A 466 14.12 9.04 21.46
C SER A 466 13.74 8.34 22.77
N MET A 467 13.18 7.12 22.71
CA MET A 467 12.89 6.37 23.93
C MET A 467 14.15 6.03 24.75
N CYS A 468 15.34 6.14 24.15
CA CYS A 468 16.63 6.00 24.83
C CYS A 468 16.99 7.16 25.74
N THR A 469 16.53 8.38 25.43
CA THR A 469 16.79 9.59 26.22
C THR A 469 15.57 10.02 27.05
N ALA A 470 14.37 9.56 26.68
CA ALA A 470 13.09 9.87 27.34
C ALA A 470 12.89 9.28 28.74
N ASN A 471 13.87 8.55 29.28
CA ASN A 471 13.79 7.88 30.58
C ASN A 471 12.57 6.94 30.73
N PHE A 472 12.25 6.23 29.65
CA PHE A 472 11.12 5.31 29.58
C PHE A 472 11.29 4.11 30.52
N PRO A 473 10.22 3.57 31.13
CA PRO A 473 10.32 2.36 31.96
C PRO A 473 10.89 1.17 31.17
N LYS A 474 11.84 0.45 31.76
CA LYS A 474 12.44 -0.73 31.11
C LYS A 474 11.41 -1.81 30.80
N VAL A 475 10.54 -2.13 31.76
CA VAL A 475 9.39 -3.01 31.51
C VAL A 475 8.22 -2.14 31.07
N ASN A 476 7.79 -2.31 29.83
CA ASN A 476 6.71 -1.53 29.25
C ASN A 476 6.01 -2.29 28.12
N THR A 477 4.78 -1.93 27.81
CA THR A 477 4.13 -2.40 26.59
C THR A 477 3.52 -1.20 25.90
N VAL A 478 4.08 -0.85 24.75
CA VAL A 478 3.65 0.28 23.93
C VAL A 478 3.03 -0.21 22.63
N ARG A 479 2.08 0.55 22.13
CA ARG A 479 1.46 0.39 20.81
C ARG A 479 1.50 1.74 20.12
N PHE A 480 1.46 1.76 18.81
CA PHE A 480 1.45 3.03 18.08
C PHE A 480 0.46 3.03 16.92
N VAL A 481 0.10 4.24 16.51
CA VAL A 481 -0.74 4.54 15.36
C VAL A 481 -0.01 5.56 14.51
N LEU A 482 0.27 5.18 13.26
CA LEU A 482 0.82 6.06 12.24
C LEU A 482 -0.32 6.55 11.36
N SER A 483 -0.70 7.82 11.51
CA SER A 483 -1.90 8.39 10.88
C SER A 483 -1.57 9.20 9.64
N VAL A 484 -2.39 9.02 8.60
CA VAL A 484 -2.42 9.81 7.38
C VAL A 484 -3.66 10.69 7.40
N GLY A 485 -3.50 11.96 7.05
CA GLY A 485 -4.61 12.93 6.95
C GLY A 485 -4.17 14.37 7.16
N LYS A 486 -5.10 15.32 7.32
CA LYS A 486 -6.56 15.17 7.26
C LYS A 486 -7.07 14.93 5.84
N ILE A 487 -8.11 14.12 5.70
CA ILE A 487 -8.74 13.75 4.42
C ILE A 487 -10.22 14.18 4.46
N PHE A 488 -10.73 14.69 3.34
CA PHE A 488 -12.17 14.81 3.10
C PHE A 488 -12.65 13.58 2.32
N MET A 489 -13.60 12.83 2.87
CA MET A 489 -14.13 11.59 2.28
C MET A 489 -15.64 11.77 1.99
N PRO A 490 -16.02 12.31 0.82
CA PRO A 490 -17.42 12.32 0.39
C PRO A 490 -17.92 10.90 0.06
N PRO A 491 -19.24 10.65 -0.03
CA PRO A 491 -19.79 9.41 -0.58
C PRO A 491 -19.17 9.05 -1.93
N GLY A 492 -18.76 7.80 -2.11
CA GLY A 492 -18.07 7.31 -3.29
C GLY A 492 -16.57 7.65 -3.35
N TRP A 493 -16.01 8.29 -2.33
CA TRP A 493 -14.56 8.50 -2.23
C TRP A 493 -13.80 7.18 -2.24
N SER A 494 -12.66 7.16 -2.90
CA SER A 494 -11.70 6.05 -2.84
C SER A 494 -10.31 6.56 -2.51
N GLY A 495 -9.54 5.75 -1.78
CA GLY A 495 -8.18 6.10 -1.44
C GLY A 495 -7.32 4.89 -1.11
N ASP A 496 -6.04 5.03 -1.42
CA ASP A 496 -5.08 3.94 -1.42
C ASP A 496 -4.00 4.17 -0.38
N ILE A 497 -3.69 3.15 0.41
CA ILE A 497 -2.57 3.15 1.33
C ILE A 497 -1.77 1.88 1.14
N SER A 498 -0.49 2.06 0.81
CA SER A 498 0.47 0.97 0.66
C SER A 498 1.54 1.10 1.73
N ILE A 499 1.81 -0.01 2.43
CA ILE A 499 2.86 -0.07 3.46
C ILE A 499 3.88 -1.15 3.15
N GLY A 500 5.14 -0.86 3.48
CA GLY A 500 6.25 -1.81 3.51
C GLY A 500 6.63 -2.14 4.94
N ILE A 501 6.83 -3.42 5.24
CA ILE A 501 7.37 -3.86 6.52
C ILE A 501 8.77 -4.41 6.24
N SER A 502 9.77 -3.68 6.74
CA SER A 502 11.19 -3.94 6.53
C SER A 502 11.86 -4.35 7.84
N SER A 503 12.97 -5.07 7.76
CA SER A 503 13.78 -5.45 8.93
C SER A 503 15.24 -5.06 8.76
N GLY A 504 15.85 -4.54 9.82
CA GLY A 504 17.28 -4.29 9.94
C GLY A 504 17.93 -5.18 10.99
N PHE A 505 19.25 -5.29 10.93
CA PHE A 505 20.03 -6.09 11.87
C PHE A 505 21.22 -5.32 12.39
N GLU A 506 20.96 -4.52 13.41
CA GLU A 506 21.92 -3.56 13.93
C GLU A 506 22.99 -4.22 14.80
N ASP A 507 24.19 -3.64 14.80
CA ASP A 507 25.35 -4.20 15.52
C ASP A 507 25.29 -3.99 17.04
N LYS A 508 24.45 -3.05 17.49
CA LYS A 508 24.36 -2.65 18.89
C LYS A 508 22.90 -2.53 19.33
N LEU A 509 22.58 -3.18 20.43
CA LEU A 509 21.38 -2.91 21.21
C LEU A 509 21.78 -2.63 22.67
N PRO A 510 20.93 -1.98 23.48
CA PRO A 510 19.84 -1.12 23.02
C PRO A 510 20.35 0.18 22.39
N CYS A 511 19.42 0.99 21.89
CA CYS A 511 19.70 2.28 21.27
C CYS A 511 20.60 2.15 20.03
N PRO A 512 20.15 1.37 19.03
CA PRO A 512 20.92 1.11 17.83
C PRO A 512 21.09 2.38 16.99
N ASP A 513 22.13 2.39 16.16
CA ASP A 513 22.06 3.17 14.93
C ASP A 513 21.25 2.37 13.91
N LEU A 514 20.26 2.99 13.29
CA LEU A 514 19.28 2.32 12.42
C LEU A 514 19.74 2.23 10.96
N SER A 515 21.05 2.32 10.69
CA SER A 515 21.57 2.35 9.32
C SER A 515 21.21 1.10 8.52
N SER A 516 21.19 -0.10 9.13
CA SER A 516 20.76 -1.31 8.42
C SER A 516 19.29 -1.28 8.06
N LEU A 517 18.43 -0.84 8.99
CA LEU A 517 17.01 -0.70 8.73
C LEU A 517 16.72 0.36 7.65
N TYR A 518 17.38 1.52 7.73
CA TYR A 518 17.25 2.59 6.74
C TYR A 518 17.65 2.14 5.35
N PHE A 519 18.72 1.36 5.22
CA PHE A 519 19.15 0.82 3.93
C PHE A 519 18.12 -0.17 3.36
N ALA A 520 17.55 -1.04 4.20
CA ALA A 520 16.49 -1.94 3.77
C ALA A 520 15.25 -1.14 3.32
N ASP A 521 14.83 -0.16 4.11
CA ASP A 521 13.67 0.68 3.81
C ASP A 521 13.82 1.47 2.50
N ASP A 522 14.99 2.07 2.26
CA ASP A 522 15.27 2.78 1.01
C ASP A 522 15.15 1.85 -0.22
N LYS A 523 15.45 0.55 -0.08
CA LYS A 523 15.20 -0.45 -1.12
C LYS A 523 13.73 -0.76 -1.30
N ALA A 524 12.95 -0.80 -0.23
CA ALA A 524 11.50 -1.00 -0.29
C ALA A 524 10.82 0.14 -1.07
N GLN A 525 11.21 1.40 -0.78
CA GLN A 525 10.73 2.57 -1.50
C GLN A 525 11.16 2.55 -2.97
N GLN A 526 12.42 2.21 -3.27
CA GLN A 526 12.89 2.07 -4.67
C GLN A 526 12.14 0.97 -5.42
N LEU A 527 11.86 -0.16 -4.77
CA LEU A 527 11.09 -1.25 -5.36
C LEU A 527 9.67 -0.79 -5.66
N PHE A 528 9.02 -0.06 -4.74
CA PHE A 528 7.70 0.53 -4.97
C PHE A 528 7.70 1.53 -6.12
N ASP A 529 8.66 2.46 -6.14
CA ASP A 529 8.81 3.50 -7.19
C ASP A 529 9.12 2.90 -8.57
N ASN A 530 9.77 1.73 -8.59
CA ASN A 530 10.04 0.93 -9.80
C ASN A 530 8.97 -0.14 -10.06
N CYS A 531 7.74 0.09 -9.58
CA CYS A 531 6.58 -0.77 -9.87
C CYS A 531 6.78 -2.24 -9.47
N PHE A 532 7.53 -2.50 -8.41
CA PHE A 532 7.88 -3.83 -7.93
C PHE A 532 8.63 -4.72 -8.93
N ILE A 533 9.29 -4.13 -9.93
CA ILE A 533 10.17 -4.89 -10.83
C ILE A 533 11.47 -5.18 -10.10
N LEU A 534 11.73 -6.46 -9.82
CA LEU A 534 13.00 -6.89 -9.27
C LEU A 534 14.10 -6.71 -10.31
N SER A 535 15.01 -5.76 -10.07
CA SER A 535 16.27 -5.69 -10.80
C SER A 535 17.17 -6.82 -10.31
N GLU A 536 17.48 -7.80 -11.16
CA GLU A 536 18.54 -8.77 -10.86
C GLU A 536 19.88 -8.01 -10.80
N VAL A 537 20.30 -7.59 -9.61
CA VAL A 537 21.72 -7.34 -9.38
C VAL A 537 22.35 -8.73 -9.28
N SER A 538 22.89 -9.22 -10.40
CA SER A 538 23.67 -10.45 -10.38
C SER A 538 24.83 -10.25 -9.39
N SER A 539 24.72 -10.90 -8.24
CA SER A 539 25.85 -11.15 -7.36
C SER A 539 26.76 -12.17 -8.06
N SER A 540 27.53 -11.72 -9.04
CA SER A 540 28.67 -12.45 -9.57
C SER A 540 29.87 -11.54 -9.49
N SER A 541 30.81 -11.94 -8.64
CA SER A 541 32.24 -11.62 -8.75
C SER A 541 32.66 -11.38 -10.21
N ASP A 542 33.33 -10.26 -10.45
CA ASP A 542 34.13 -9.99 -11.63
C ASP A 542 33.44 -10.29 -12.99
N ILE A 543 32.56 -9.39 -13.43
CA ILE A 543 32.40 -9.20 -14.88
C ILE A 543 33.36 -8.07 -15.27
N GLU A 544 34.48 -8.48 -15.87
CA GLU A 544 35.36 -7.58 -16.60
C GLU A 544 34.56 -6.76 -17.61
N ASP A 545 34.83 -5.46 -17.57
CA ASP A 545 34.54 -4.41 -18.53
C ASP A 545 34.81 -4.87 -19.99
N ASP A 546 33.78 -5.29 -20.74
CA ASP A 546 33.88 -5.45 -22.20
C ASP A 546 32.81 -4.65 -22.98
N PHE A 547 31.86 -4.03 -22.28
CA PHE A 547 30.90 -3.08 -22.88
C PHE A 547 31.45 -1.64 -22.82
N ILE A 548 32.49 -1.37 -23.61
CA ILE A 548 33.02 -0.01 -23.72
C ILE A 548 32.08 0.83 -24.57
N SER A 549 31.29 1.66 -23.89
CA SER A 549 30.50 2.71 -24.50
C SER A 549 30.96 4.11 -24.10
N SER A 550 31.00 5.02 -25.06
CA SER A 550 31.29 6.43 -24.80
C SER A 550 30.32 7.33 -25.55
N ILE A 551 30.01 8.47 -24.94
CA ILE A 551 29.11 9.48 -25.49
C ILE A 551 29.87 10.77 -25.76
N TYR A 552 29.71 11.32 -26.96
CA TYR A 552 30.41 12.52 -27.39
C TYR A 552 29.57 13.37 -28.36
N PRO A 553 29.58 14.72 -28.24
CA PRO A 553 30.28 15.49 -27.22
C PRO A 553 29.60 15.38 -25.86
N ASN A 554 30.43 15.32 -24.80
CA ASN A 554 30.00 15.33 -23.41
C ASN A 554 31.01 16.20 -22.63
N PRO A 555 30.70 17.46 -22.33
CA PRO A 555 29.36 18.07 -22.38
C PRO A 555 28.83 18.30 -23.80
N PHE A 556 27.53 18.06 -24.02
CA PHE A 556 26.81 18.34 -25.26
C PHE A 556 26.27 19.78 -25.25
N SER A 557 26.35 20.49 -26.36
CA SER A 557 25.85 21.88 -26.45
C SER A 557 24.62 21.95 -27.35
N LEU A 558 23.56 22.62 -26.88
CA LEU A 558 22.26 22.74 -27.56
C LEU A 558 22.26 23.59 -28.85
N ASN A 559 23.40 24.15 -29.27
CA ASN A 559 23.47 24.99 -30.47
C ASN A 559 23.39 24.14 -31.77
N SER A 560 22.56 24.61 -32.71
CA SER A 560 21.85 23.88 -33.78
C SER A 560 22.67 23.25 -34.93
N SER A 561 23.85 22.71 -34.66
CA SER A 561 24.64 21.94 -35.64
C SER A 561 25.41 20.76 -35.04
N ASN A 562 25.32 20.51 -33.74
CA ASN A 562 26.02 19.40 -33.10
C ASN A 562 25.15 18.13 -33.03
N GLN A 563 25.68 17.04 -33.57
CA GLN A 563 25.13 15.69 -33.44
C GLN A 563 25.72 15.03 -32.19
N CYS A 564 24.90 14.26 -31.46
CA CYS A 564 25.37 13.44 -30.36
C CYS A 564 25.67 12.04 -30.89
N PHE A 565 26.83 11.51 -30.54
CA PHE A 565 27.28 10.19 -30.94
C PHE A 565 27.44 9.29 -29.73
N VAL A 566 26.97 8.05 -29.89
CA VAL A 566 27.26 6.96 -28.97
C VAL A 566 28.13 5.96 -29.70
N THR A 567 29.24 5.58 -29.06
CA THR A 567 30.06 4.45 -29.51
C THR A 567 29.83 3.26 -28.61
N SER A 568 29.89 2.05 -29.17
CA SER A 568 29.70 0.79 -28.45
C SER A 568 30.57 -0.31 -29.07
N SER A 569 31.07 -1.24 -28.26
CA SER A 569 31.76 -2.46 -28.72
C SER A 569 30.79 -3.54 -29.26
N SER A 570 29.48 -3.37 -29.04
CA SER A 570 28.40 -4.27 -29.50
C SER A 570 27.28 -3.48 -30.20
N GLU A 571 26.50 -4.16 -31.04
CA GLU A 571 25.38 -3.51 -31.74
C GLU A 571 24.29 -3.09 -30.76
N LEU A 572 23.91 -1.81 -30.77
CA LEU A 572 22.85 -1.28 -29.92
C LEU A 572 21.46 -1.64 -30.45
N LYS A 573 20.64 -2.13 -29.52
CA LYS A 573 19.21 -2.41 -29.70
C LYS A 573 18.34 -1.28 -29.18
N SER A 574 18.77 -0.54 -28.16
CA SER A 574 18.02 0.63 -27.71
C SER A 574 18.90 1.67 -27.03
N VAL A 575 18.40 2.91 -27.05
CA VAL A 575 18.95 4.03 -26.28
C VAL A 575 17.79 4.71 -25.57
N LYS A 576 17.90 4.84 -24.25
CA LYS A 576 16.93 5.54 -23.39
C LYS A 576 17.63 6.69 -22.66
N ILE A 577 16.95 7.83 -22.52
CA ILE A 577 17.47 9.01 -21.83
C ILE A 577 16.54 9.34 -20.68
N PHE A 578 17.13 9.56 -19.50
CA PHE A 578 16.44 9.92 -18.27
C PHE A 578 17.00 11.23 -17.73
N ASP A 579 16.16 12.03 -17.08
CA ASP A 579 16.63 13.19 -16.32
C ASP A 579 17.25 12.79 -14.98
N LEU A 580 17.71 13.79 -14.21
CA LEU A 580 18.31 13.61 -12.88
C LEU A 580 17.37 13.00 -11.84
N PHE A 581 16.06 13.05 -12.06
CA PHE A 581 15.03 12.53 -11.17
C PHE A 581 14.52 11.15 -11.63
N GLY A 582 15.12 10.58 -12.68
CA GLY A 582 14.73 9.30 -13.25
C GLY A 582 13.51 9.38 -14.18
N ASN A 583 13.01 10.57 -14.52
CA ASN A 583 11.92 10.70 -15.47
C ASN A 583 12.42 10.39 -16.88
N PHE A 584 11.58 9.70 -17.63
CA PHE A 584 11.84 9.35 -19.01
C PHE A 584 11.77 10.56 -19.94
N VAL A 585 12.82 10.78 -20.74
CA VAL A 585 12.95 11.92 -21.67
C VAL A 585 12.86 11.49 -23.13
N TYR A 586 13.51 10.38 -23.51
CA TYR A 586 13.59 9.94 -24.89
C TYR A 586 13.90 8.44 -25.01
N LYS A 587 13.40 7.79 -26.08
CA LYS A 587 13.74 6.42 -26.46
C LYS A 587 13.86 6.26 -27.96
N SER A 588 14.83 5.45 -28.35
CA SER A 588 14.93 4.86 -29.68
C SER A 588 15.00 3.34 -29.53
N GLU A 589 14.14 2.62 -30.24
CA GLU A 589 14.02 1.15 -30.18
C GLU A 589 14.34 0.48 -31.51
N GLY A 590 14.73 -0.80 -31.42
CA GLY A 590 15.11 -1.63 -32.56
C GLY A 590 16.61 -1.53 -32.86
N LEU A 591 17.13 -2.48 -33.66
CA LEU A 591 18.53 -2.43 -34.08
C LEU A 591 18.84 -1.06 -34.70
N LEU A 592 19.63 -0.27 -33.97
CA LEU A 592 19.92 1.09 -34.37
C LEU A 592 20.83 1.04 -35.59
N LYS A 593 20.59 1.93 -36.56
CA LYS A 593 21.44 2.00 -37.75
C LYS A 593 22.78 2.65 -37.39
N THR A 594 23.87 1.93 -37.61
CA THR A 594 25.23 2.43 -37.46
C THR A 594 25.56 3.45 -38.54
N THR A 595 26.20 4.56 -38.16
CA THR A 595 26.69 5.57 -39.11
C THR A 595 28.12 5.29 -39.60
N SER A 596 28.91 4.53 -38.83
CA SER A 596 30.18 3.94 -39.25
C SER A 596 30.58 2.73 -38.37
N SER A 597 31.31 1.78 -38.96
CA SER A 597 32.03 0.72 -38.22
C SER A 597 33.52 0.80 -38.54
N ASN A 598 34.37 0.91 -37.53
CA ASN A 598 35.82 0.84 -37.73
C ASN A 598 36.28 -0.63 -37.67
N ASN A 599 37.42 -0.96 -38.28
CA ASN A 599 38.03 -2.31 -38.27
C ASN A 599 38.37 -2.85 -36.85
N ASN A 600 38.07 -2.10 -35.79
CA ASN A 600 38.33 -2.41 -34.38
C ASN A 600 37.05 -2.83 -33.60
N ASN A 601 36.01 -3.35 -34.25
CA ASN A 601 34.75 -3.79 -33.61
C ASN A 601 34.00 -2.70 -32.80
N GLN A 602 34.07 -1.44 -33.22
CA GLN A 602 33.35 -0.34 -32.56
C GLN A 602 32.26 0.23 -33.49
N PHE A 603 31.03 0.24 -32.99
CA PHE A 603 29.83 0.76 -33.64
C PHE A 603 29.60 2.21 -33.21
N THR A 604 29.35 3.11 -34.17
CA THR A 604 28.99 4.52 -33.88
C THR A 604 27.54 4.79 -34.30
N TYR A 605 26.76 5.36 -33.38
CA TYR A 605 25.36 5.70 -33.55
C TYR A 605 25.18 7.21 -33.44
N GLU A 606 24.47 7.79 -34.40
CA GLU A 606 24.05 9.19 -34.33
C GLU A 606 22.68 9.28 -33.65
N LEU A 607 22.61 10.01 -32.54
CA LEU A 607 21.36 10.37 -31.89
C LEU A 607 20.84 11.66 -32.54
N GLY A 608 19.70 11.57 -33.22
CA GLY A 608 19.05 12.71 -33.88
C GLY A 608 18.51 13.72 -32.87
N THR A 609 19.35 14.65 -32.41
CA THR A 609 19.02 15.64 -31.37
C THR A 609 18.02 16.71 -31.82
N LYS A 610 17.72 16.82 -33.13
CA LYS A 610 16.76 17.79 -33.69
C LYS A 610 15.31 17.59 -33.23
N ASN A 611 14.97 16.43 -32.68
CA ASN A 611 13.61 16.09 -32.25
C ASN A 611 13.52 15.79 -30.74
N ILE A 612 14.59 16.00 -29.96
CA ILE A 612 14.57 15.73 -28.52
C ILE A 612 14.48 17.06 -27.77
N ASN A 613 13.35 17.34 -27.14
CA ASN A 613 13.15 18.52 -26.28
C ASN A 613 13.94 18.34 -24.98
N ILE A 614 15.21 18.71 -24.98
CA ILE A 614 16.14 18.59 -23.85
C ILE A 614 16.56 20.00 -23.40
N LEU A 615 16.57 20.23 -22.09
CA LEU A 615 17.05 21.46 -21.46
C LEU A 615 18.50 21.27 -20.99
N SER A 616 19.21 22.36 -20.66
CA SER A 616 20.52 22.25 -20.03
C SER A 616 20.38 21.54 -18.67
N GLY A 617 21.21 20.52 -18.43
CA GLY A 617 21.10 19.65 -17.26
C GLY A 617 21.95 18.40 -17.37
N LEU A 618 21.99 17.61 -16.28
CA LEU A 618 22.60 16.28 -16.28
C LEU A 618 21.52 15.25 -16.60
N TYR A 619 21.82 14.38 -17.55
CA TYR A 619 20.98 13.26 -17.97
C TYR A 619 21.74 11.94 -17.81
N PHE A 620 20.97 10.85 -17.68
CA PHE A 620 21.48 9.49 -17.71
C PHE A 620 21.01 8.80 -18.99
N ILE A 621 21.96 8.26 -19.75
CA ILE A 621 21.67 7.49 -20.96
C ILE A 621 21.91 6.03 -20.68
N VAL A 622 20.88 5.22 -20.90
CA VAL A 622 20.94 3.77 -20.85
C VAL A 622 21.08 3.24 -22.26
N LEU A 623 22.17 2.52 -22.50
CA LEU A 623 22.49 1.88 -23.77
C LEU A 623 22.27 0.38 -23.60
N GLU A 624 21.48 -0.22 -24.48
CA GLU A 624 21.21 -1.66 -24.48
C GLU A 624 21.72 -2.26 -25.79
N ASP A 625 22.51 -3.33 -25.70
CA ASP A 625 23.00 -4.07 -26.87
C ASP A 625 22.04 -5.17 -27.32
N LYS A 626 22.32 -5.79 -28.48
CA LYS A 626 21.50 -6.89 -29.02
C LYS A 626 21.47 -8.14 -28.15
N ASN A 627 22.43 -8.27 -27.23
CA ASN A 627 22.51 -9.36 -26.26
C ASN A 627 21.89 -8.96 -24.91
N TYR A 628 21.17 -7.83 -24.85
CA TYR A 628 20.49 -7.30 -23.66
C TYR A 628 21.45 -6.85 -22.54
N ASN A 629 22.73 -6.66 -22.83
CA ASN A 629 23.64 -6.01 -21.89
C ASN A 629 23.36 -4.51 -21.87
N SER A 630 23.28 -3.93 -20.67
CA SER A 630 23.01 -2.51 -20.50
C SER A 630 24.11 -1.78 -19.77
N VAL A 631 24.40 -0.54 -20.18
CA VAL A 631 25.29 0.37 -19.43
C VAL A 631 24.72 1.77 -19.39
N ILE A 632 24.92 2.40 -18.24
CA ILE A 632 24.49 3.77 -17.96
C ILE A 632 25.67 4.72 -18.13
N LYS A 633 25.47 5.80 -18.89
CA LYS A 633 26.45 6.88 -19.07
C LYS A 633 25.84 8.22 -18.67
N LYS A 634 26.64 9.02 -17.97
CA LYS A 634 26.31 10.42 -17.67
C LYS A 634 26.43 11.25 -18.93
N TRP A 635 25.43 12.06 -19.21
CA TRP A 635 25.41 12.98 -20.34
C TRP A 635 25.08 14.39 -19.85
N LEU A 636 26.09 15.25 -19.83
CA LEU A 636 25.93 16.64 -19.44
C LEU A 636 25.52 17.47 -20.65
N VAL A 637 24.39 18.16 -20.58
CA VAL A 637 23.87 19.02 -21.64
C VAL A 637 23.98 20.48 -21.16
N ASN A 638 24.70 21.30 -21.92
CA ASN A 638 24.97 22.70 -21.66
C ASN A 638 24.21 23.62 -22.62
#